data_AF-A0A2E2HE35-F1
#
_entry.id   AF-A0A2E2HE35-F1
#
_cell.length_a   1.000
_cell.length_b   1.000
_cell.length_c   1.000
_cell.angle_alpha   90.00
_cell.angle_beta   90.00
_cell.angle_gamma   90.00
#
_symmetry.space_group_name_H-M   'P 1'
#
loop_
_entity.id
_entity.type
_entity.pdbx_description
1 polymer ?
#
loop_
_entity_poly.entity_id
_entity_poly.type
_entity_poly.pdbx_seq_one_letter_code
_entity_poly.pdbx_strand_id
1 'polypeptide(L)'
;MNMDIMEIEKRIAAAASRSEEFAKKLGEIQTQLQQAKRKKKSLQNAMKTVDEQLLKLLDTSILSVYQTVDNGKEITSCFKGGKHSEKVADLKIAVPLGTTSISGYVALSQRPVLIRNVYNKEELTDIHPRLQWESSFSESRGLRFKSMVVVPIKDEILLGVVQLINLEGDREFTRADIKQATMLAQILAREFREEFQTTQGPFDYLVQQDRISSKELKEVQHKAETHNISISKLLIEEFKIEDDEIGKSLELYYRVPYMRYNPQLSLPSKLVENISLSYLKNNLWVPVSGDVDEVIILISDPSNYQRIMEIQGILNVKNYVFRVGLPEHILKYLGQDDTDDDTDFDEVFKNLEEETGIEVLDQEEDDDEHIAANSAIIQLANKIIYEADKLGSSDVHIEPAKDRNPGIVRVRVDGECRELLTVPAESTKALIARIKVMSRLDISERRKAQDGKCKVKMKNKTLEIRVATVPTVNGESAVLRILAAGGAMPVEKLALSDANHDKLMKLSDHPHGLLLVVGPTGSGKTTTLHAVLGHINKPKKKIWTAEDPVEITQPGLQQVQVQKNVMTFADAMRAFLRADPDVILIGEMRDEETASIAVEASLTGHLVLSTLHTNSAPETITRLLDLGLDPVNFSDALLGVLAQRLMRTLCSKCKEAYKPEEKDVKHLISLYGEEQFPELGVNLESLELFRATGCAECGDTGYRGRVGVHEVLVGTTELQSMIYRKAPLEDIKKQAMQDGMRTLKQDGIAKIFQGLSDYEQLLSITSV
;
A
#
# COMPACT_ATOMS: atom_id res chain seq x y z
N MET A 1 -5.77 -32.80 -23.92
CA MET A 1 -5.50 -31.35 -23.92
C MET A 1 -6.63 -30.53 -24.53
N ASN A 2 -7.04 -30.73 -25.79
CA ASN A 2 -8.18 -29.96 -26.37
C ASN A 2 -9.56 -30.26 -25.77
N MET A 3 -9.72 -31.41 -25.10
CA MET A 3 -10.98 -31.79 -24.47
C MET A 3 -11.22 -31.05 -23.13
N ASP A 4 -10.16 -30.70 -22.40
CA ASP A 4 -10.25 -30.01 -21.09
C ASP A 4 -10.54 -28.51 -21.23
N ILE A 5 -9.99 -27.85 -22.25
CA ILE A 5 -10.22 -26.41 -22.49
C ILE A 5 -11.68 -26.16 -22.86
N MET A 6 -12.24 -27.00 -23.73
CA MET A 6 -13.65 -26.91 -24.14
C MET A 6 -14.61 -27.17 -22.97
N GLU A 7 -14.19 -27.97 -21.98
CA GLU A 7 -14.96 -28.21 -20.76
C GLU A 7 -14.89 -27.03 -19.77
N ILE A 8 -13.74 -26.37 -19.67
CA ILE A 8 -13.55 -25.15 -18.88
C ILE A 8 -14.35 -23.98 -19.46
N GLU A 9 -14.30 -23.77 -20.78
CA GLU A 9 -15.08 -22.72 -21.46
C GLU A 9 -16.59 -22.93 -21.30
N LYS A 10 -17.05 -24.19 -21.39
CA LYS A 10 -18.45 -24.54 -21.09
C LYS A 10 -18.82 -24.25 -19.64
N ARG A 11 -17.93 -24.49 -18.67
CA ARG A 11 -18.16 -24.17 -17.25
C ARG A 11 -18.21 -22.66 -17.00
N ILE A 12 -17.36 -21.87 -17.66
CA ILE A 12 -17.36 -20.40 -17.56
C ILE A 12 -18.65 -19.81 -18.19
N ALA A 13 -19.01 -20.26 -19.39
CA ALA A 13 -20.25 -19.82 -20.05
C ALA A 13 -21.50 -20.20 -19.24
N ALA A 14 -21.52 -21.42 -18.66
CA ALA A 14 -22.60 -21.86 -17.78
C ALA A 14 -22.67 -21.04 -16.47
N ALA A 15 -21.54 -20.62 -15.90
CA ALA A 15 -21.50 -19.77 -14.71
C ALA A 15 -21.99 -18.35 -15.00
N ALA A 16 -21.60 -17.76 -16.14
CA ALA A 16 -22.06 -16.45 -16.58
C ALA A 16 -23.57 -16.43 -16.83
N SER A 17 -24.08 -17.44 -17.56
CA SER A 17 -25.51 -17.58 -17.84
C SER A 17 -26.35 -17.74 -16.56
N ARG A 18 -25.88 -18.52 -15.57
CA ARG A 18 -26.55 -18.66 -14.26
C ARG A 18 -26.58 -17.34 -13.47
N SER A 19 -25.53 -16.52 -13.58
CA SER A 19 -25.47 -15.22 -12.90
C SER A 19 -26.44 -14.20 -13.50
N GLU A 20 -26.58 -14.18 -14.84
CA GLU A 20 -27.56 -13.32 -15.52
C GLU A 20 -29.01 -13.74 -15.20
N GLU A 21 -29.28 -15.04 -15.18
CA GLU A 21 -30.61 -15.57 -14.83
C GLU A 21 -31.01 -15.21 -13.39
N PHE A 22 -30.07 -15.30 -12.45
CA PHE A 22 -30.29 -14.88 -11.07
C PHE A 22 -30.63 -13.39 -10.97
N ALA A 23 -29.83 -12.53 -11.61
CA ALA A 23 -30.05 -11.08 -11.58
C ALA A 23 -31.42 -10.69 -12.16
N LYS A 24 -31.84 -11.35 -13.25
CA LYS A 24 -33.16 -11.15 -13.85
C LYS A 24 -34.30 -11.51 -12.88
N LYS A 25 -34.26 -12.71 -12.29
CA LYS A 25 -35.28 -13.17 -11.33
C LYS A 25 -35.32 -12.30 -10.08
N LEU A 26 -34.16 -11.85 -9.59
CA LEU A 26 -34.10 -10.92 -8.45
C LEU A 26 -34.72 -9.56 -8.79
N GLY A 27 -34.55 -9.06 -10.03
CA GLY A 27 -35.19 -7.84 -10.50
C GLY A 27 -36.72 -7.94 -10.58
N GLU A 28 -37.26 -9.11 -10.95
CA GLU A 28 -38.70 -9.39 -10.91
C GLU A 28 -39.24 -9.33 -9.47
N ILE A 29 -38.51 -9.93 -8.51
CA ILE A 29 -38.84 -9.88 -7.09
C ILE A 29 -38.79 -8.44 -6.55
N GLN A 30 -37.76 -7.67 -6.92
CA GLN A 30 -37.66 -6.25 -6.54
C GLN A 30 -38.90 -5.47 -7.00
N THR A 31 -39.34 -5.69 -8.24
CA THR A 31 -40.53 -5.02 -8.79
C THR A 31 -41.79 -5.37 -7.99
N GLN A 32 -41.94 -6.62 -7.56
CA GLN A 32 -43.06 -7.05 -6.71
C GLN A 32 -42.99 -6.40 -5.31
N LEU A 33 -41.80 -6.33 -4.71
CA LEU A 33 -41.59 -5.64 -3.42
C LEU A 33 -41.93 -4.15 -3.51
N GLN A 34 -41.53 -3.47 -4.59
CA GLN A 34 -41.89 -2.07 -4.87
C GLN A 34 -43.40 -1.88 -4.99
N GLN A 35 -44.09 -2.77 -5.69
CA GLN A 35 -45.55 -2.74 -5.81
C GLN A 35 -46.25 -2.97 -4.46
N ALA A 36 -45.75 -3.91 -3.65
CA ALA A 36 -46.26 -4.16 -2.31
C ALA A 36 -46.06 -2.94 -1.40
N LYS A 37 -44.88 -2.29 -1.46
CA LYS A 37 -44.60 -1.05 -0.74
C LYS A 37 -45.52 0.10 -1.17
N ARG A 38 -45.75 0.29 -2.47
CA ARG A 38 -46.71 1.30 -2.98
C ARG A 38 -48.13 1.10 -2.43
N LYS A 39 -48.50 -0.14 -2.12
CA LYS A 39 -49.77 -0.50 -1.44
C LYS A 39 -49.70 -0.32 0.09
N LYS A 40 -48.67 0.34 0.62
CA LYS A 40 -48.41 0.58 2.05
C LYS A 40 -48.38 -0.71 2.91
N LYS A 41 -47.94 -1.83 2.32
CA LYS A 41 -47.67 -3.04 3.10
C LYS A 41 -46.37 -2.85 3.88
N SER A 42 -46.35 -3.27 5.14
CA SER A 42 -45.11 -3.38 5.92
C SER A 42 -44.11 -4.34 5.25
N LEU A 43 -42.82 -4.20 5.56
CA LEU A 43 -41.73 -5.07 5.12
C LEU A 43 -42.09 -6.55 5.31
N GLN A 44 -42.61 -6.91 6.48
CA GLN A 44 -43.06 -8.28 6.76
C GLN A 44 -44.12 -8.76 5.76
N ASN A 45 -45.12 -7.92 5.47
CA ASN A 45 -46.24 -8.27 4.58
C ASN A 45 -45.85 -8.21 3.10
N ALA A 46 -44.87 -7.38 2.73
CA ALA A 46 -44.30 -7.35 1.39
C ALA A 46 -43.42 -8.58 1.15
N MET A 47 -42.53 -8.91 2.08
CA MET A 47 -41.67 -10.10 2.01
C MET A 47 -42.48 -11.40 1.93
N LYS A 48 -43.60 -11.51 2.67
CA LYS A 48 -44.54 -12.64 2.57
C LYS A 48 -45.15 -12.85 1.17
N THR A 49 -45.11 -11.84 0.28
CA THR A 49 -45.62 -12.03 -1.10
C THR A 49 -44.60 -12.66 -2.04
N VAL A 50 -43.33 -12.69 -1.65
CA VAL A 50 -42.20 -13.12 -2.48
C VAL A 50 -41.35 -14.19 -1.80
N ASP A 51 -41.76 -14.71 -0.64
CA ASP A 51 -40.94 -15.57 0.21
C ASP A 51 -40.63 -16.92 -0.45
N GLU A 52 -41.63 -17.61 -1.01
CA GLU A 52 -41.43 -18.85 -1.75
C GLU A 52 -40.50 -18.66 -2.96
N GLN A 53 -40.64 -17.53 -3.67
CA GLN A 53 -39.77 -17.18 -4.80
C GLN A 53 -38.33 -16.94 -4.34
N LEU A 54 -38.13 -16.24 -3.22
CA LEU A 54 -36.82 -15.97 -2.64
C LEU A 54 -36.13 -17.22 -2.13
N LEU A 55 -36.84 -18.09 -1.41
CA LEU A 55 -36.31 -19.36 -0.91
C LEU A 55 -35.82 -20.24 -2.07
N LYS A 56 -36.62 -20.32 -3.15
CA LYS A 56 -36.26 -21.07 -4.35
C LYS A 56 -35.11 -20.43 -5.12
N LEU A 57 -35.05 -19.10 -5.20
CA LEU A 57 -34.01 -18.37 -5.92
C LEU A 57 -32.65 -18.46 -5.22
N LEU A 58 -32.65 -18.41 -3.88
CA LEU A 58 -31.46 -18.49 -3.03
C LEU A 58 -31.13 -19.94 -2.61
N ASP A 59 -31.96 -20.89 -3.02
CA ASP A 59 -31.82 -22.33 -2.72
C ASP A 59 -31.70 -22.62 -1.21
N THR A 60 -32.43 -21.86 -0.39
CA THR A 60 -32.33 -21.92 1.08
C THR A 60 -33.62 -22.41 1.72
N SER A 61 -33.48 -23.13 2.84
CA SER A 61 -34.64 -23.66 3.57
C SER A 61 -35.34 -22.60 4.43
N ILE A 62 -34.58 -21.62 4.96
CA ILE A 62 -35.07 -20.59 5.87
C ILE A 62 -34.38 -19.27 5.56
N LEU A 63 -35.19 -18.20 5.52
CA LEU A 63 -34.77 -16.82 5.32
C LEU A 63 -35.31 -15.96 6.45
N SER A 64 -34.43 -15.29 7.20
CA SER A 64 -34.79 -14.35 8.25
C SER A 64 -34.24 -12.97 7.95
N VAL A 65 -35.04 -11.93 8.22
CA VAL A 65 -34.61 -10.54 8.17
C VAL A 65 -34.78 -9.95 9.56
N TYR A 66 -33.73 -9.29 10.02
CA TYR A 66 -33.73 -8.56 11.28
C TYR A 66 -33.54 -7.08 10.98
N GLN A 67 -34.24 -6.24 11.74
CA GLN A 67 -34.11 -4.79 11.70
C GLN A 67 -33.43 -4.30 12.98
N THR A 68 -32.61 -3.27 12.88
CA THR A 68 -32.07 -2.59 14.07
C THR A 68 -33.22 -1.94 14.85
N VAL A 69 -33.18 -2.07 16.17
CA VAL A 69 -34.13 -1.45 17.11
C VAL A 69 -33.40 -0.93 18.34
N ASP A 70 -34.13 -0.28 19.24
CA ASP A 70 -33.62 0.22 20.52
C ASP A 70 -32.34 1.04 20.34
N ASN A 71 -32.37 1.89 19.31
CA ASN A 71 -31.28 2.75 18.96
C ASN A 71 -29.95 2.01 18.73
N GLY A 72 -29.99 1.00 17.84
CA GLY A 72 -28.81 0.27 17.39
C GLY A 72 -28.22 -0.68 18.42
N LYS A 73 -28.86 -0.88 19.57
CA LYS A 73 -28.42 -1.84 20.60
C LYS A 73 -28.72 -3.28 20.25
N GLU A 74 -29.86 -3.49 19.58
CA GLU A 74 -30.34 -4.83 19.27
C GLU A 74 -30.87 -4.88 17.83
N ILE A 75 -30.85 -6.07 17.24
CA ILE A 75 -31.60 -6.39 16.04
C ILE A 75 -32.80 -7.26 16.43
N THR A 76 -33.95 -7.00 15.84
CA THR A 76 -35.15 -7.82 16.06
C THR A 76 -35.67 -8.39 14.76
N SER A 77 -36.09 -9.65 14.79
CA SER A 77 -36.63 -10.33 13.62
C SER A 77 -37.90 -9.62 13.14
N CYS A 78 -37.90 -9.07 11.93
CA CYS A 78 -39.05 -8.43 11.30
C CYS A 78 -39.67 -9.30 10.20
N PHE A 79 -38.93 -10.27 9.66
CA PHE A 79 -39.46 -11.27 8.74
C PHE A 79 -38.79 -12.64 8.96
N LYS A 80 -39.56 -13.71 8.80
CA LYS A 80 -39.13 -15.11 8.88
C LYS A 80 -39.91 -15.93 7.84
N GLY A 81 -39.22 -16.43 6.84
CA GLY A 81 -39.75 -17.28 5.77
C GLY A 81 -39.07 -18.64 5.75
N GLY A 82 -39.71 -19.63 5.13
CA GLY A 82 -39.15 -20.97 4.98
C GLY A 82 -39.92 -22.07 5.70
N LYS A 83 -39.39 -23.30 5.60
CA LYS A 83 -39.98 -24.48 6.24
C LYS A 83 -40.09 -24.25 7.75
N HIS A 84 -41.30 -24.43 8.28
CA HIS A 84 -41.64 -24.21 9.69
C HIS A 84 -41.62 -22.74 10.17
N SER A 85 -41.67 -21.76 9.27
CA SER A 85 -41.85 -20.34 9.63
C SER A 85 -43.06 -20.11 10.55
N GLU A 86 -44.13 -20.91 10.40
CA GLU A 86 -45.32 -20.88 11.26
C GLU A 86 -45.02 -21.18 12.74
N LYS A 87 -44.00 -22.01 13.03
CA LYS A 87 -43.60 -22.32 14.42
C LYS A 87 -42.89 -21.16 15.11
N VAL A 88 -42.48 -20.14 14.36
CA VAL A 88 -41.70 -18.98 14.84
C VAL A 88 -42.29 -17.64 14.39
N ALA A 89 -43.47 -17.64 13.78
CA ALA A 89 -44.09 -16.47 13.17
C ALA A 89 -44.37 -15.37 14.23
N ASP A 90 -44.89 -15.75 15.39
CA ASP A 90 -45.31 -14.82 16.45
C ASP A 90 -44.19 -14.47 17.45
N LEU A 91 -43.02 -15.09 17.32
CA LEU A 91 -41.90 -14.87 18.24
C LEU A 91 -41.05 -13.67 17.81
N LYS A 92 -40.92 -12.68 18.68
CA LYS A 92 -39.93 -11.61 18.50
C LYS A 92 -38.56 -12.12 18.95
N ILE A 93 -37.68 -12.41 18.00
CA ILE A 93 -36.28 -12.77 18.29
C ILE A 93 -35.50 -11.46 18.36
N ALA A 94 -35.02 -11.11 19.54
CA ALA A 94 -34.15 -9.97 19.77
C ALA A 94 -32.71 -10.47 20.00
N VAL A 95 -31.75 -9.84 19.35
CA VAL A 95 -30.34 -10.22 19.43
C VAL A 95 -29.52 -8.95 19.65
N PRO A 96 -28.79 -8.83 20.76
CA PRO A 96 -27.87 -7.71 20.96
C PRO A 96 -26.79 -7.66 19.88
N LEU A 97 -26.39 -6.44 19.51
CA LEU A 97 -25.17 -6.27 18.73
C LEU A 97 -23.98 -6.62 19.62
N GLY A 98 -23.26 -7.67 19.26
CA GLY A 98 -22.25 -8.26 20.13
C GLY A 98 -21.54 -9.43 19.47
N THR A 99 -20.45 -9.90 20.09
CA THR A 99 -19.58 -10.92 19.50
C THR A 99 -19.96 -12.36 19.85
N THR A 100 -21.09 -12.56 20.51
CA THR A 100 -21.50 -13.87 21.06
C THR A 100 -22.45 -14.64 20.14
N SER A 101 -23.20 -13.95 19.29
CA SER A 101 -24.13 -14.55 18.33
C SER A 101 -23.74 -14.20 16.89
N ILE A 102 -24.07 -15.08 15.93
CA ILE A 102 -23.72 -14.87 14.51
C ILE A 102 -24.38 -13.61 13.96
N SER A 103 -25.70 -13.45 14.13
CA SER A 103 -26.43 -12.29 13.63
C SER A 103 -26.04 -10.99 14.33
N GLY A 104 -25.80 -11.04 15.64
CA GLY A 104 -25.30 -9.90 16.41
C GLY A 104 -23.88 -9.51 16.00
N TYR A 105 -23.03 -10.48 15.69
CA TYR A 105 -21.67 -10.25 15.21
C TYR A 105 -21.67 -9.65 13.80
N VAL A 106 -22.53 -10.11 12.88
CA VAL A 106 -22.63 -9.51 11.54
C VAL A 106 -23.24 -8.10 11.61
N ALA A 107 -24.21 -7.86 12.49
CA ALA A 107 -24.73 -6.53 12.74
C ALA A 107 -23.63 -5.59 13.28
N LEU A 108 -22.85 -6.05 14.26
CA LEU A 108 -21.75 -5.29 14.85
C LEU A 108 -20.59 -5.05 13.85
N SER A 109 -20.11 -6.12 13.20
CA SER A 109 -18.94 -6.08 12.31
C SER A 109 -19.23 -5.53 10.92
N GLN A 110 -20.51 -5.52 10.52
CA GLN A 110 -20.96 -5.24 9.16
C GLN A 110 -20.21 -6.04 8.07
N ARG A 111 -19.68 -7.21 8.42
CA ARG A 111 -19.01 -8.12 7.50
C ARG A 111 -19.88 -9.34 7.25
N PRO A 112 -20.07 -9.77 5.99
CA PRO A 112 -20.80 -10.98 5.71
C PRO A 112 -20.03 -12.20 6.22
N VAL A 113 -20.77 -13.17 6.74
CA VAL A 113 -20.22 -14.42 7.29
C VAL A 113 -20.85 -15.61 6.57
N LEU A 114 -20.02 -16.60 6.25
CA LEU A 114 -20.44 -17.90 5.74
C LEU A 114 -19.93 -18.97 6.70
N ILE A 115 -20.85 -19.78 7.20
CA ILE A 115 -20.57 -20.89 8.11
C ILE A 115 -21.15 -22.16 7.47
N ARG A 116 -20.27 -23.12 7.15
CA ARG A 116 -20.65 -24.42 6.59
C ARG A 116 -21.27 -25.33 7.65
N ASN A 117 -20.76 -25.27 8.86
CA ASN A 117 -21.29 -26.02 9.98
C ASN A 117 -21.25 -25.21 11.29
N VAL A 118 -22.39 -24.69 11.74
CA VAL A 118 -22.49 -23.92 12.99
C VAL A 118 -22.13 -24.73 14.24
N TYR A 119 -22.09 -26.06 14.14
CA TYR A 119 -21.64 -26.93 15.23
C TYR A 119 -20.11 -27.12 15.25
N ASN A 120 -19.37 -26.65 14.24
CA ASN A 120 -17.92 -26.67 14.22
C ASN A 120 -17.36 -25.47 14.98
N LYS A 121 -16.79 -25.74 16.17
CA LYS A 121 -16.22 -24.69 17.03
C LYS A 121 -15.00 -23.99 16.41
N GLU A 122 -14.18 -24.70 15.64
CA GLU A 122 -13.01 -24.11 14.99
C GLU A 122 -13.45 -23.09 13.95
N GLU A 123 -14.45 -23.43 13.12
CA GLU A 123 -15.01 -22.53 12.10
C GLU A 123 -15.60 -21.24 12.71
N LEU A 124 -16.24 -21.33 13.89
CA LEU A 124 -16.73 -20.15 14.62
C LEU A 124 -15.59 -19.33 15.25
N THR A 125 -14.57 -20.01 15.78
CA THR A 125 -13.42 -19.37 16.44
C THR A 125 -12.55 -18.62 15.44
N ASP A 126 -12.41 -19.15 14.21
CA ASP A 126 -11.74 -18.50 13.08
C ASP A 126 -12.42 -17.19 12.66
N ILE A 127 -13.74 -17.09 12.88
CA ILE A 127 -14.49 -15.84 12.66
C ILE A 127 -14.29 -14.89 13.84
N HIS A 128 -14.54 -15.36 15.07
CA HIS A 128 -14.27 -14.59 16.28
C HIS A 128 -14.19 -15.49 17.54
N PRO A 129 -13.20 -15.30 18.45
CA PRO A 129 -13.00 -16.18 19.60
C PRO A 129 -14.17 -16.30 20.60
N ARG A 130 -15.04 -15.28 20.65
CA ARG A 130 -16.23 -15.25 21.53
C ARG A 130 -17.51 -15.76 20.86
N LEU A 131 -17.45 -16.12 19.57
CA LEU A 131 -18.63 -16.54 18.82
C LEU A 131 -19.05 -17.95 19.28
N GLN A 132 -20.31 -18.12 19.67
CA GLN A 132 -20.82 -19.40 20.13
C GLN A 132 -22.12 -19.76 19.42
N TRP A 133 -22.30 -21.05 19.13
CA TRP A 133 -23.56 -21.58 18.63
C TRP A 133 -24.42 -22.07 19.79
N GLU A 134 -25.59 -21.44 19.96
CA GLU A 134 -26.58 -21.87 20.94
C GLU A 134 -27.69 -22.66 20.25
N SER A 135 -27.68 -23.98 20.43
CA SER A 135 -28.63 -24.87 19.75
C SER A 135 -30.01 -24.95 20.43
N SER A 136 -30.10 -24.54 21.69
CA SER A 136 -31.28 -24.61 22.58
C SER A 136 -32.56 -24.11 21.92
N PHE A 137 -32.48 -22.94 21.25
CA PHE A 137 -33.61 -22.32 20.56
C PHE A 137 -34.13 -23.15 19.38
N SER A 138 -33.21 -23.70 18.58
CA SER A 138 -33.54 -24.48 17.38
C SER A 138 -34.03 -25.89 17.74
N GLU A 139 -33.34 -26.56 18.66
CA GLU A 139 -33.59 -27.95 19.04
C GLU A 139 -34.90 -28.11 19.80
N SER A 140 -35.23 -27.18 20.70
CA SER A 140 -36.52 -27.17 21.42
C SER A 140 -37.75 -27.07 20.51
N ARG A 141 -37.56 -26.69 19.23
CA ARG A 141 -38.64 -26.53 18.23
C ARG A 141 -38.57 -27.55 17.09
N GLY A 142 -37.65 -28.52 17.20
CA GLY A 142 -37.40 -29.52 16.17
C GLY A 142 -36.80 -28.93 14.89
N LEU A 143 -36.11 -27.79 14.99
CA LEU A 143 -35.36 -27.17 13.88
C LEU A 143 -33.88 -27.49 14.04
N ARG A 144 -33.21 -27.81 12.94
CA ARG A 144 -31.76 -28.02 12.93
C ARG A 144 -31.13 -27.04 11.97
N PHE A 145 -30.38 -26.08 12.51
CA PHE A 145 -29.62 -25.13 11.71
C PHE A 145 -28.20 -25.66 11.55
N LYS A 146 -27.82 -26.09 10.34
CA LYS A 146 -26.51 -26.68 10.03
C LYS A 146 -25.58 -25.62 9.44
N SER A 147 -26.01 -24.95 8.38
CA SER A 147 -25.18 -24.00 7.63
C SER A 147 -25.87 -22.63 7.54
N MET A 148 -25.09 -21.56 7.48
CA MET A 148 -25.60 -20.19 7.47
C MET A 148 -24.80 -19.27 6.55
N VAL A 149 -25.51 -18.34 5.90
CA VAL A 149 -24.95 -17.12 5.31
C VAL A 149 -25.67 -15.94 5.97
N VAL A 150 -24.91 -15.03 6.55
CA VAL A 150 -25.47 -13.83 7.21
C VAL A 150 -24.79 -12.60 6.64
N VAL A 151 -25.58 -11.64 6.15
CA VAL A 151 -25.08 -10.42 5.50
C VAL A 151 -25.76 -9.17 6.09
N PRO A 152 -25.06 -8.03 6.20
CA PRO A 152 -25.65 -6.80 6.70
C PRO A 152 -26.57 -6.15 5.67
N ILE A 153 -27.65 -5.53 6.15
CA ILE A 153 -28.49 -4.59 5.40
C ILE A 153 -27.99 -3.20 5.80
N LYS A 154 -27.35 -2.49 4.87
CA LYS A 154 -26.79 -1.16 5.12
C LYS A 154 -26.90 -0.24 3.92
N ASP A 155 -27.03 1.04 4.21
CA ASP A 155 -27.01 2.16 3.27
C ASP A 155 -26.44 3.36 4.03
N GLU A 156 -25.11 3.52 3.98
CA GLU A 156 -24.26 4.35 4.86
C GLU A 156 -24.29 3.98 6.36
N ILE A 157 -25.46 3.66 6.90
CA ILE A 157 -25.69 3.18 8.28
C ILE A 157 -26.27 1.76 8.29
N LEU A 158 -26.15 1.07 9.43
CA LEU A 158 -26.69 -0.28 9.62
C LEU A 158 -28.22 -0.24 9.83
N LEU A 159 -28.95 -0.89 8.92
CA LEU A 159 -30.42 -1.01 8.99
C LEU A 159 -30.87 -2.36 9.55
N GLY A 160 -30.03 -3.40 9.41
CA GLY A 160 -30.40 -4.76 9.82
C GLY A 160 -29.46 -5.83 9.30
N VAL A 161 -29.91 -7.09 9.30
CA VAL A 161 -29.19 -8.24 8.71
C VAL A 161 -30.16 -9.19 8.01
N VAL A 162 -29.68 -9.81 6.92
CA VAL A 162 -30.33 -10.96 6.27
C VAL A 162 -29.59 -12.23 6.67
N GLN A 163 -30.33 -13.26 7.05
CA GLN A 163 -29.82 -14.57 7.44
C GLN A 163 -30.47 -15.65 6.57
N LEU A 164 -29.64 -16.41 5.85
CA LEU A 164 -30.01 -17.63 5.12
C LEU A 164 -29.55 -18.84 5.93
N ILE A 165 -30.42 -19.84 6.10
CA ILE A 165 -30.11 -21.02 6.91
C ILE A 165 -30.49 -22.29 6.15
N ASN A 166 -29.51 -23.20 6.06
CA ASN A 166 -29.54 -24.45 5.32
C ASN A 166 -29.83 -24.28 3.82
N LEU A 167 -29.22 -25.14 3.03
CA LEU A 167 -29.55 -25.26 1.61
C LEU A 167 -30.56 -26.38 1.40
N GLU A 168 -31.32 -26.32 0.30
CA GLU A 168 -32.11 -27.47 -0.11
C GLU A 168 -31.21 -28.49 -0.84
N GLY A 169 -31.16 -29.73 -0.32
CA GLY A 169 -30.30 -30.80 -0.86
C GLY A 169 -28.90 -30.86 -0.21
N ASP A 170 -27.96 -31.52 -0.89
CA ASP A 170 -26.65 -31.88 -0.32
C ASP A 170 -25.52 -30.87 -0.63
N ARG A 171 -25.83 -29.71 -1.23
CA ARG A 171 -24.81 -28.69 -1.55
C ARG A 171 -24.40 -27.89 -0.31
N GLU A 172 -23.21 -27.30 -0.36
CA GLU A 172 -22.71 -26.36 0.65
C GLU A 172 -22.82 -24.90 0.18
N PHE A 173 -22.88 -23.97 1.15
CA PHE A 173 -22.81 -22.55 0.84
C PHE A 173 -21.41 -22.21 0.30
N THR A 174 -21.39 -21.31 -0.68
CA THR A 174 -20.20 -20.83 -1.39
C THR A 174 -20.12 -19.31 -1.32
N ARG A 175 -18.99 -18.74 -1.76
CA ARG A 175 -18.87 -17.27 -1.88
C ARG A 175 -19.87 -16.66 -2.87
N ALA A 176 -20.41 -17.43 -3.82
CA ALA A 176 -21.46 -16.94 -4.71
C ALA A 176 -22.75 -16.64 -3.94
N ASP A 177 -23.09 -17.46 -2.94
CA ASP A 177 -24.28 -17.29 -2.11
C ASP A 177 -24.19 -16.03 -1.24
N ILE A 178 -22.98 -15.67 -0.77
CA ILE A 178 -22.74 -14.39 -0.09
C ILE A 178 -23.08 -13.22 -1.02
N LYS A 179 -22.62 -13.26 -2.27
CA LYS A 179 -22.90 -12.20 -3.26
C LYS A 179 -24.41 -12.09 -3.52
N GLN A 180 -25.07 -13.21 -3.73
CA GLN A 180 -26.53 -13.27 -3.95
C GLN A 180 -27.33 -12.72 -2.76
N ALA A 181 -26.98 -13.12 -1.54
CA ALA A 181 -27.58 -12.59 -0.31
C ALA A 181 -27.33 -11.08 -0.15
N THR A 182 -26.14 -10.61 -0.51
CA THR A 182 -25.77 -9.18 -0.44
C THR A 182 -26.59 -8.34 -1.43
N MET A 183 -26.86 -8.84 -2.64
CA MET A 183 -27.74 -8.16 -3.61
C MET A 183 -29.17 -8.02 -3.07
N LEU A 184 -29.70 -9.05 -2.41
CA LEU A 184 -30.99 -8.95 -1.72
C LEU A 184 -30.95 -7.91 -0.60
N ALA A 185 -29.91 -7.92 0.24
CA ALA A 185 -29.77 -6.97 1.34
C ALA A 185 -29.74 -5.50 0.84
N GLN A 186 -29.07 -5.22 -0.28
CA GLN A 186 -29.07 -3.90 -0.92
C GLN A 186 -30.46 -3.47 -1.41
N ILE A 187 -31.24 -4.39 -1.99
CA ILE A 187 -32.63 -4.12 -2.37
C ILE A 187 -33.46 -3.77 -1.13
N LEU A 188 -33.34 -4.54 -0.05
CA LEU A 188 -34.09 -4.28 1.18
C LEU A 188 -33.71 -2.93 1.80
N ALA A 189 -32.43 -2.58 1.82
CA ALA A 189 -31.93 -1.30 2.32
C ALA A 189 -32.54 -0.12 1.56
N ARG A 190 -32.55 -0.18 0.21
CA ARG A 190 -33.11 0.87 -0.64
C ARG A 190 -34.62 0.97 -0.57
N GLU A 191 -35.32 -0.16 -0.70
CA GLU A 191 -36.78 -0.13 -0.85
C GLU A 191 -37.48 0.15 0.48
N PHE A 192 -37.01 -0.38 1.61
CA PHE A 192 -37.73 -0.28 2.89
C PHE A 192 -37.13 0.71 3.89
N ARG A 193 -36.25 1.62 3.44
CA ARG A 193 -35.55 2.63 4.29
C ARG A 193 -36.47 3.36 5.28
N GLU A 194 -37.65 3.80 4.83
CA GLU A 194 -38.64 4.51 5.66
C GLU A 194 -39.20 3.65 6.81
N GLU A 195 -39.38 2.35 6.60
CA GLU A 195 -39.82 1.43 7.65
C GLU A 195 -38.72 1.13 8.68
N PHE A 196 -37.46 1.36 8.31
CA PHE A 196 -36.33 1.37 9.25
C PHE A 196 -36.23 2.68 10.07
N GLN A 197 -37.17 3.63 9.88
CA GLN A 197 -37.31 4.90 10.64
C GLN A 197 -36.04 5.78 10.68
N THR A 198 -35.49 6.16 9.53
CA THR A 198 -34.29 7.03 9.46
C THR A 198 -34.50 8.25 8.56
N THR A 199 -33.76 9.33 8.84
CA THR A 199 -33.53 10.44 7.89
C THR A 199 -32.51 10.03 6.81
N GLN A 200 -32.42 10.77 5.69
CA GLN A 200 -31.46 10.43 4.63
C GLN A 200 -30.03 10.83 5.00
N GLY A 201 -29.86 11.91 5.75
CA GLY A 201 -28.60 12.40 6.32
C GLY A 201 -28.72 12.86 7.79
N PRO A 202 -27.58 13.15 8.44
CA PRO A 202 -27.48 13.48 9.87
C PRO A 202 -28.24 14.74 10.31
N PHE A 203 -28.44 15.69 9.39
CA PHE A 203 -29.03 17.00 9.68
C PHE A 203 -30.38 17.25 8.98
N ASP A 204 -30.91 16.26 8.26
CA ASP A 204 -32.16 16.40 7.49
C ASP A 204 -33.38 16.70 8.36
N TYR A 205 -33.39 16.27 9.62
CA TYR A 205 -34.48 16.59 10.54
C TYR A 205 -34.58 18.10 10.74
N LEU A 206 -33.46 18.84 10.75
CA LEU A 206 -33.47 20.29 10.84
C LEU A 206 -34.13 20.93 9.61
N VAL A 207 -33.97 20.32 8.44
CA VAL A 207 -34.65 20.74 7.21
C VAL A 207 -36.15 20.45 7.28
N GLN A 208 -36.54 19.28 7.80
CA GLN A 208 -37.95 18.92 7.97
C GLN A 208 -38.70 19.79 8.98
N GLN A 209 -37.98 20.38 9.95
CA GLN A 209 -38.52 21.32 10.93
C GLN A 209 -38.37 22.79 10.50
N ASP A 210 -38.04 23.04 9.23
CA ASP A 210 -37.86 24.38 8.65
C ASP A 210 -36.83 25.25 9.42
N ARG A 211 -35.84 24.62 10.08
CA ARG A 211 -34.76 25.33 10.79
C ARG A 211 -33.63 25.76 9.88
N ILE A 212 -33.43 25.04 8.78
CA ILE A 212 -32.47 25.34 7.71
C ILE A 212 -33.03 24.81 6.39
N SER A 213 -32.84 25.51 5.28
CA SER A 213 -33.25 24.98 3.97
C SER A 213 -32.27 23.91 3.48
N SER A 214 -32.73 23.04 2.56
CA SER A 214 -31.84 22.06 1.93
C SER A 214 -30.67 22.68 1.16
N LYS A 215 -30.80 23.94 0.72
CA LYS A 215 -29.73 24.66 0.03
C LYS A 215 -28.67 25.14 1.03
N GLU A 216 -29.12 25.77 2.11
CA GLU A 216 -28.24 26.25 3.18
C GLU A 216 -27.49 25.10 3.85
N LEU A 217 -28.14 23.95 4.07
CA LEU A 217 -27.46 22.78 4.63
C LEU A 217 -26.30 22.30 3.74
N LYS A 218 -26.45 22.33 2.41
CA LYS A 218 -25.37 21.99 1.47
C LYS A 218 -24.24 23.03 1.50
N GLU A 219 -24.58 24.31 1.64
CA GLU A 219 -23.60 25.38 1.77
C GLU A 219 -22.77 25.22 3.06
N VAL A 220 -23.42 24.86 4.18
CA VAL A 220 -22.75 24.54 5.45
C VAL A 220 -21.84 23.32 5.31
N GLN A 221 -22.31 22.24 4.68
CA GLN A 221 -21.51 21.05 4.43
C GLN A 221 -20.25 21.37 3.61
N HIS A 222 -20.41 22.15 2.54
CA HIS A 222 -19.28 22.55 1.70
C HIS A 222 -18.27 23.45 2.45
N LYS A 223 -18.76 24.39 3.27
CA LYS A 223 -17.90 25.23 4.12
C LYS A 223 -17.15 24.42 5.16
N ALA A 224 -17.83 23.47 5.82
CA ALA A 224 -17.25 22.55 6.79
C ALA A 224 -16.09 21.76 6.18
N GLU A 225 -16.30 21.19 4.99
CA GLU A 225 -15.27 20.47 4.24
C GLU A 225 -14.09 21.37 3.82
N THR A 226 -14.35 22.63 3.45
CA THR A 226 -13.31 23.54 2.94
C THR A 226 -12.43 24.12 4.05
N HIS A 227 -12.99 24.37 5.23
CA HIS A 227 -12.30 25.05 6.34
C HIS A 227 -11.97 24.10 7.50
N ASN A 228 -12.23 22.80 7.35
CA ASN A 228 -12.12 21.78 8.39
C ASN A 228 -12.83 22.14 9.71
N ILE A 229 -14.06 22.66 9.61
CA ILE A 229 -14.89 23.07 10.77
C ILE A 229 -16.06 22.09 10.92
N SER A 230 -16.36 21.70 12.16
CA SER A 230 -17.55 20.90 12.47
C SER A 230 -18.85 21.52 11.94
N ILE A 231 -19.68 20.70 11.28
CA ILE A 231 -21.01 21.12 10.81
C ILE A 231 -21.89 21.61 11.97
N SER A 232 -21.83 20.97 13.15
CA SER A 232 -22.61 21.43 14.31
C SER A 232 -22.19 22.82 14.75
N LYS A 233 -20.88 23.13 14.77
CA LYS A 233 -20.37 24.47 15.07
C LYS A 233 -20.91 25.53 14.10
N LEU A 234 -20.87 25.28 12.79
CA LEU A 234 -21.41 26.20 11.79
C LEU A 234 -22.94 26.40 11.93
N LEU A 235 -23.69 25.33 12.22
CA LEU A 235 -25.14 25.43 12.47
C LEU A 235 -25.46 26.27 13.72
N ILE A 236 -24.64 26.19 14.76
CA ILE A 236 -24.77 27.00 15.98
C ILE A 236 -24.38 28.46 15.70
N GLU A 237 -23.24 28.69 15.06
CA GLU A 237 -22.66 30.03 14.90
C GLU A 237 -23.36 30.85 13.81
N GLU A 238 -23.56 30.28 12.62
CA GLU A 238 -24.12 31.00 11.46
C GLU A 238 -25.66 30.97 11.46
N PHE A 239 -26.27 29.85 11.85
CA PHE A 239 -27.73 29.65 11.76
C PHE A 239 -28.45 29.74 13.11
N LYS A 240 -27.72 29.89 14.22
CA LYS A 240 -28.28 30.01 15.58
C LYS A 240 -29.22 28.85 15.96
N ILE A 241 -28.92 27.64 15.49
CA ILE A 241 -29.66 26.43 15.86
C ILE A 241 -29.16 25.95 17.22
N GLU A 242 -30.09 25.62 18.12
CA GLU A 242 -29.77 25.17 19.47
C GLU A 242 -29.16 23.76 19.47
N ASP A 243 -28.18 23.52 20.35
CA ASP A 243 -27.46 22.25 20.47
C ASP A 243 -28.40 21.02 20.59
N ASP A 244 -29.48 21.15 21.37
CA ASP A 244 -30.46 20.09 21.61
C ASP A 244 -31.23 19.71 20.33
N GLU A 245 -31.43 20.65 19.40
CA GLU A 245 -32.10 20.39 18.12
C GLU A 245 -31.18 19.67 17.14
N ILE A 246 -29.91 20.07 17.09
CA ILE A 246 -28.87 19.37 16.32
C ILE A 246 -28.71 17.95 16.87
N GLY A 247 -28.59 17.81 18.19
CA GLY A 247 -28.54 16.52 18.88
C GLY A 247 -29.75 15.64 18.56
N LYS A 248 -30.95 16.22 18.53
CA LYS A 248 -32.17 15.47 18.15
C LYS A 248 -32.14 14.97 16.71
N SER A 249 -31.60 15.76 15.78
CA SER A 249 -31.40 15.34 14.38
C SER A 249 -30.45 14.15 14.29
N LEU A 250 -29.31 14.22 14.99
CA LEU A 250 -28.33 13.13 15.04
C LEU A 250 -28.89 11.86 15.69
N GLU A 251 -29.69 12.01 16.76
CA GLU A 251 -30.37 10.88 17.41
C GLU A 251 -31.28 10.13 16.42
N LEU A 252 -32.06 10.87 15.61
CA LEU A 252 -32.98 10.26 14.63
C LEU A 252 -32.22 9.61 13.47
N TYR A 253 -31.12 10.21 13.02
CA TYR A 253 -30.31 9.67 11.94
C TYR A 253 -29.54 8.41 12.36
N TYR A 254 -28.72 8.52 13.40
CA TYR A 254 -27.88 7.42 13.88
C TYR A 254 -28.67 6.36 14.63
N ARG A 255 -29.88 6.69 15.08
CA ARG A 255 -30.65 5.89 16.03
C ARG A 255 -29.75 5.56 17.21
N VAL A 256 -29.18 6.56 17.85
CA VAL A 256 -28.41 6.43 19.09
C VAL A 256 -28.90 7.57 19.99
N PRO A 257 -29.29 7.35 21.26
CA PRO A 257 -29.87 8.42 22.05
C PRO A 257 -28.89 9.59 22.20
N TYR A 258 -29.36 10.81 22.00
CA TYR A 258 -28.56 12.01 22.21
C TYR A 258 -28.35 12.24 23.71
N MET A 259 -27.13 12.63 24.07
CA MET A 259 -26.80 13.04 25.43
C MET A 259 -26.42 14.52 25.44
N ARG A 260 -27.26 15.32 26.11
CA ARG A 260 -27.02 16.73 26.35
C ARG A 260 -25.76 16.95 27.19
N TYR A 261 -25.02 18.01 26.87
CA TYR A 261 -23.88 18.45 27.69
C TYR A 261 -24.30 18.84 29.11
N ASN A 262 -23.59 18.32 30.10
CA ASN A 262 -23.77 18.60 31.51
C ASN A 262 -22.42 18.98 32.14
N PRO A 263 -22.17 20.27 32.44
CA PRO A 263 -20.89 20.72 32.99
C PRO A 263 -20.60 20.19 34.41
N GLN A 264 -21.60 19.62 35.11
CA GLN A 264 -21.43 19.04 36.44
C GLN A 264 -21.06 17.54 36.40
N LEU A 265 -21.05 16.92 35.22
CA LEU A 265 -20.71 15.51 35.08
C LEU A 265 -19.21 15.29 35.19
N SER A 266 -18.77 14.50 36.16
CA SER A 266 -17.38 14.05 36.29
C SER A 266 -17.14 12.74 35.54
N LEU A 267 -16.11 12.69 34.70
CA LEU A 267 -15.75 11.47 33.98
C LEU A 267 -15.26 10.36 34.94
N PRO A 268 -15.58 9.08 34.67
CA PRO A 268 -15.13 7.94 35.45
C PRO A 268 -13.63 7.73 35.32
N SER A 269 -12.86 8.26 36.29
CA SER A 269 -11.38 8.28 36.26
C SER A 269 -10.73 6.94 35.93
N LYS A 270 -11.20 5.83 36.52
CA LYS A 270 -10.66 4.48 36.28
C LYS A 270 -10.80 3.97 34.84
N LEU A 271 -11.82 4.42 34.09
CA LEU A 271 -12.05 4.00 32.70
C LEU A 271 -11.25 4.86 31.71
N VAL A 272 -10.81 6.04 32.14
CA VAL A 272 -10.09 7.03 31.31
C VAL A 272 -8.57 7.03 31.60
N GLU A 273 -8.13 6.57 32.78
CA GLU A 273 -6.74 6.64 33.26
C GLU A 273 -5.70 6.02 32.30
N ASN A 274 -6.07 4.97 31.57
CA ASN A 274 -5.17 4.26 30.64
C ASN A 274 -5.35 4.69 29.18
N ILE A 275 -6.17 5.71 28.90
CA ILE A 275 -6.44 6.21 27.56
C ILE A 275 -5.90 7.63 27.45
N SER A 276 -5.00 7.87 26.48
CA SER A 276 -4.47 9.23 26.28
C SER A 276 -5.59 10.19 25.92
N LEU A 277 -5.67 11.34 26.59
CA LEU A 277 -6.64 12.40 26.28
C LEU A 277 -6.60 12.82 24.80
N SER A 278 -5.41 12.85 24.18
CA SER A 278 -5.25 13.15 22.75
C SER A 278 -5.98 12.14 21.84
N TYR A 279 -5.99 10.86 22.20
CA TYR A 279 -6.73 9.84 21.46
C TYR A 279 -8.25 10.06 21.55
N LEU A 280 -8.76 10.40 22.74
CA LEU A 280 -10.18 10.67 22.96
C LEU A 280 -10.65 11.93 22.21
N LYS A 281 -9.80 12.97 22.16
CA LYS A 281 -10.08 14.21 21.42
C LYS A 281 -10.10 13.97 19.92
N ASN A 282 -9.06 13.36 19.35
CA ASN A 282 -8.95 13.12 17.90
C ASN A 282 -10.03 12.15 17.39
N ASN A 283 -10.48 11.22 18.24
CA ASN A 283 -11.53 10.27 17.85
C ASN A 283 -12.92 10.67 18.35
N LEU A 284 -13.05 11.84 18.98
CA LEU A 284 -14.30 12.44 19.46
C LEU A 284 -15.21 11.43 20.17
N TRP A 285 -14.67 10.79 21.21
CA TRP A 285 -15.46 9.92 22.10
C TRP A 285 -14.91 9.92 23.53
N VAL A 286 -15.76 9.62 24.51
CA VAL A 286 -15.36 9.56 25.93
C VAL A 286 -16.30 8.64 26.75
N PRO A 287 -15.78 7.80 27.67
CA PRO A 287 -16.62 7.13 28.67
C PRO A 287 -17.21 8.15 29.65
N VAL A 288 -18.54 8.23 29.77
CA VAL A 288 -19.23 9.25 30.59
C VAL A 288 -19.75 8.70 31.92
N SER A 289 -20.02 7.40 32.00
CA SER A 289 -20.45 6.73 33.23
C SER A 289 -20.35 5.21 33.07
N GLY A 290 -20.27 4.47 34.18
CA GLY A 290 -20.31 3.00 34.18
C GLY A 290 -19.11 2.36 34.88
N ASP A 291 -18.99 1.05 34.75
CA ASP A 291 -17.94 0.21 35.35
C ASP A 291 -17.52 -0.94 34.40
N VAL A 292 -16.86 -1.97 34.91
CA VAL A 292 -16.37 -3.12 34.11
C VAL A 292 -17.48 -4.00 33.52
N ASP A 293 -18.69 -3.95 34.06
CA ASP A 293 -19.83 -4.73 33.56
C ASP A 293 -20.61 -3.97 32.48
N GLU A 294 -20.84 -2.66 32.64
CA GLU A 294 -21.49 -1.82 31.64
C GLU A 294 -20.92 -0.39 31.61
N VAL A 295 -20.56 0.11 30.42
CA VAL A 295 -20.07 1.49 30.21
C VAL A 295 -20.96 2.25 29.22
N ILE A 296 -21.32 3.49 29.59
CA ILE A 296 -21.94 4.46 28.70
C ILE A 296 -20.84 5.29 28.03
N ILE A 297 -20.84 5.30 26.71
CA ILE A 297 -19.85 5.98 25.86
C ILE A 297 -20.54 7.09 25.08
N LEU A 298 -20.04 8.31 25.19
CA LEU A 298 -20.42 9.42 24.33
C LEU A 298 -19.51 9.44 23.10
N ILE A 299 -20.07 9.53 21.89
CA ILE A 299 -19.32 9.49 20.61
C ILE A 299 -19.96 10.44 19.59
N SER A 300 -19.16 11.10 18.76
CA SER A 300 -19.67 12.02 17.72
C SER A 300 -20.28 11.28 16.52
N ASP A 301 -19.68 10.18 16.11
CA ASP A 301 -20.14 9.34 14.99
C ASP A 301 -20.22 7.85 15.38
N PRO A 302 -21.40 7.36 15.78
CA PRO A 302 -21.62 5.96 16.10
C PRO A 302 -21.75 5.05 14.86
N SER A 303 -21.60 5.56 13.64
CA SER A 303 -21.55 4.72 12.43
C SER A 303 -20.15 4.17 12.13
N ASN A 304 -19.10 4.77 12.72
CA ASN A 304 -17.71 4.35 12.54
C ASN A 304 -17.39 3.06 13.31
N TYR A 305 -17.61 1.92 12.65
CA TYR A 305 -17.35 0.58 13.19
C TYR A 305 -15.91 0.36 13.66
N GLN A 306 -14.93 0.87 12.91
CA GLN A 306 -13.51 0.67 13.23
C GLN A 306 -13.20 1.29 14.59
N ARG A 307 -13.66 2.53 14.80
CA ARG A 307 -13.59 3.24 16.07
C ARG A 307 -14.35 2.51 17.18
N ILE A 308 -15.53 1.97 16.91
CA ILE A 308 -16.30 1.17 17.90
C ILE A 308 -15.51 -0.06 18.35
N MET A 309 -14.87 -0.79 17.43
CA MET A 309 -14.06 -1.96 17.79
C MET A 309 -12.83 -1.59 18.60
N GLU A 310 -12.18 -0.50 18.25
CA GLU A 310 -11.03 0.03 18.99
C GLU A 310 -11.46 0.41 20.41
N ILE A 311 -12.58 1.11 20.57
CA ILE A 311 -13.16 1.45 21.87
C ILE A 311 -13.42 0.19 22.71
N GLN A 312 -14.02 -0.83 22.10
CA GLN A 312 -14.29 -2.11 22.78
C GLN A 312 -13.00 -2.85 23.16
N GLY A 313 -11.98 -2.81 22.31
CA GLY A 313 -10.66 -3.37 22.59
C GLY A 313 -9.95 -2.65 23.73
N ILE A 314 -10.05 -1.32 23.78
CA ILE A 314 -9.42 -0.46 24.80
C ILE A 314 -10.07 -0.64 26.16
N LEU A 315 -11.41 -0.57 26.23
CA LEU A 315 -12.14 -0.61 27.50
C LEU A 315 -12.31 -2.04 28.04
N ASN A 316 -12.39 -3.05 27.15
CA ASN A 316 -12.53 -4.46 27.50
C ASN A 316 -13.64 -4.75 28.55
N VAL A 317 -14.77 -4.04 28.47
CA VAL A 317 -15.95 -4.25 29.32
C VAL A 317 -16.94 -5.22 28.68
N LYS A 318 -17.88 -5.74 29.48
CA LYS A 318 -18.85 -6.75 29.01
C LYS A 318 -19.93 -6.14 28.12
N ASN A 319 -20.52 -5.01 28.56
CA ASN A 319 -21.60 -4.33 27.85
C ASN A 319 -21.24 -2.86 27.57
N TYR A 320 -21.70 -2.37 26.42
CA TYR A 320 -21.44 -1.00 25.95
C TYR A 320 -22.74 -0.33 25.57
N VAL A 321 -22.91 0.93 25.98
CA VAL A 321 -24.08 1.73 25.66
C VAL A 321 -23.63 3.03 25.02
N PHE A 322 -23.83 3.17 23.71
CA PHE A 322 -23.49 4.40 23.00
C PHE A 322 -24.53 5.50 23.22
N ARG A 323 -24.05 6.74 23.26
CA ARG A 323 -24.79 7.99 23.19
C ARG A 323 -24.15 8.86 22.13
N VAL A 324 -24.96 9.51 21.30
CA VAL A 324 -24.44 10.48 20.34
C VAL A 324 -24.32 11.85 21.03
N GLY A 325 -23.22 12.54 20.78
CA GLY A 325 -22.96 13.89 21.29
C GLY A 325 -22.40 14.79 20.20
N LEU A 326 -22.45 16.10 20.43
CA LEU A 326 -21.80 17.04 19.54
C LEU A 326 -20.27 17.00 19.76
N PRO A 327 -19.44 17.10 18.71
CA PRO A 327 -17.98 17.19 18.82
C PRO A 327 -17.53 18.21 19.87
N GLU A 328 -18.14 19.38 19.88
CA GLU A 328 -17.80 20.51 20.76
C GLU A 328 -18.04 20.16 22.24
N HIS A 329 -19.10 19.39 22.53
CA HIS A 329 -19.41 18.96 23.90
C HIS A 329 -18.46 17.85 24.39
N ILE A 330 -18.05 16.97 23.49
CA ILE A 330 -17.07 15.91 23.81
C ILE A 330 -15.71 16.54 24.14
N LEU A 331 -15.27 17.54 23.37
CA LEU A 331 -14.03 18.27 23.63
C LEU A 331 -14.09 19.02 24.98
N LYS A 332 -15.25 19.60 25.35
CA LYS A 332 -15.47 20.22 26.67
C LYS A 332 -15.32 19.22 27.82
N TYR A 333 -15.91 18.01 27.70
CA TYR A 333 -15.70 16.95 28.70
C TYR A 333 -14.23 16.54 28.83
N LEU A 334 -13.44 16.66 27.76
CA LEU A 334 -12.02 16.35 27.71
C LEU A 334 -11.11 17.53 28.10
N GLY A 335 -11.68 18.60 28.68
CA GLY A 335 -10.94 19.74 29.24
C GLY A 335 -10.36 20.68 28.19
N GLN A 336 -11.07 20.92 27.09
CA GLN A 336 -10.76 21.99 26.14
C GLN A 336 -11.74 23.15 26.41
N ASP A 337 -11.23 24.27 26.93
CA ASP A 337 -12.01 25.49 27.15
C ASP A 337 -11.95 26.39 25.90
N ASP A 338 -13.05 27.09 25.62
CA ASP A 338 -13.25 27.99 24.47
C ASP A 338 -12.44 29.31 24.58
N THR A 339 -11.43 29.38 25.45
CA THR A 339 -10.65 30.59 25.74
C THR A 339 -9.17 30.24 25.83
N ASP A 340 -8.39 30.53 24.79
CA ASP A 340 -7.18 31.35 24.87
C ASP A 340 -6.47 31.47 23.49
N ASP A 341 -6.51 32.71 22.99
CA ASP A 341 -5.52 33.47 22.22
C ASP A 341 -5.05 33.04 20.81
N ASP A 342 -5.90 33.41 19.83
CA ASP A 342 -5.49 34.18 18.64
C ASP A 342 -4.63 35.38 19.06
N THR A 343 -3.30 35.36 18.88
CA THR A 343 -2.53 36.57 18.43
C THR A 343 -1.02 36.42 18.17
N ASP A 344 -0.33 35.28 18.37
CA ASP A 344 1.15 35.27 18.24
C ASP A 344 1.77 34.12 17.40
N PHE A 345 0.94 33.35 16.66
CA PHE A 345 1.42 32.19 15.88
C PHE A 345 1.63 32.46 14.37
N ASP A 346 0.98 33.48 13.80
CA ASP A 346 1.03 33.79 12.36
C ASP A 346 2.40 34.31 11.88
N GLU A 347 3.21 34.92 12.75
CA GLU A 347 4.54 35.43 12.38
C GLU A 347 5.64 34.34 12.39
N VAL A 348 5.46 33.26 13.16
CA VAL A 348 6.44 32.16 13.21
C VAL A 348 6.20 31.16 12.08
N PHE A 349 4.95 30.94 11.70
CA PHE A 349 4.59 30.08 10.56
C PHE A 349 5.03 30.65 9.22
N LYS A 350 4.87 31.96 8.98
CA LYS A 350 5.33 32.61 7.74
C LYS A 350 6.83 32.48 7.53
N ASN A 351 7.63 32.57 8.60
CA ASN A 351 9.09 32.48 8.49
C ASN A 351 9.60 31.06 8.17
N LEU A 352 8.87 30.00 8.54
CA LEU A 352 9.24 28.60 8.26
C LEU A 352 8.72 28.09 6.90
N GLU A 353 7.56 28.57 6.44
CA GLU A 353 7.01 28.28 5.11
C GLU A 353 7.80 29.00 3.99
N GLU A 354 8.29 30.20 4.26
CA GLU A 354 9.17 30.95 3.36
C GLU A 354 10.53 30.26 3.16
N GLU A 355 11.11 29.62 4.20
CA GLU A 355 12.40 28.92 4.11
C GLU A 355 12.35 27.46 3.62
N THR A 356 11.31 26.68 3.92
CA THR A 356 11.32 25.21 3.68
C THR A 356 10.41 24.75 2.55
N GLY A 357 9.22 25.33 2.42
CA GLY A 357 8.37 25.09 1.27
C GLY A 357 7.93 23.67 1.01
N ILE A 358 7.36 23.04 2.02
CA ILE A 358 6.88 21.67 1.94
C ILE A 358 5.37 21.73 2.13
N GLU A 359 4.60 21.36 1.11
CA GLU A 359 3.18 21.02 1.25
C GLU A 359 3.09 19.50 1.19
N VAL A 360 2.67 18.85 2.26
CA VAL A 360 2.28 17.44 2.19
C VAL A 360 0.96 17.37 1.39
N LEU A 361 0.81 16.37 0.51
CA LEU A 361 -0.51 16.09 -0.06
C LEU A 361 -1.23 15.21 0.92
N ASP A 362 -1.98 15.84 1.80
CA ASP A 362 -2.97 15.13 2.56
C ASP A 362 -4.11 14.76 1.63
N GLN A 363 -4.27 13.46 1.45
CA GLN A 363 -5.58 12.93 1.18
C GLN A 363 -6.08 12.40 2.52
N GLU A 364 -7.00 13.19 3.06
CA GLU A 364 -7.58 13.17 4.40
C GLU A 364 -6.65 13.74 5.49
N GLU A 365 -6.59 15.08 5.52
CA GLU A 365 -6.07 15.89 6.63
C GLU A 365 -7.23 16.19 7.57
N ASP A 366 -7.16 15.64 8.79
CA ASP A 366 -7.82 16.17 9.98
C ASP A 366 -6.67 16.67 10.86
N ASP A 367 -6.60 17.98 11.13
CA ASP A 367 -5.81 18.62 12.19
C ASP A 367 -6.60 19.90 12.59
N ASP A 368 -6.80 20.24 13.88
CA ASP A 368 -5.84 20.86 14.82
C ASP A 368 -6.42 20.81 16.27
N GLU A 369 -5.72 20.81 17.42
CA GLU A 369 -4.31 21.07 17.75
C GLU A 369 -4.00 20.66 19.22
N HIS A 370 -2.87 19.96 19.44
CA HIS A 370 -2.02 20.05 20.65
C HIS A 370 -0.59 20.20 20.12
N ILE A 371 -0.16 21.45 20.08
CA ILE A 371 0.65 22.06 19.01
C ILE A 371 2.14 21.83 19.19
N ALA A 372 2.67 21.80 20.40
CA ALA A 372 4.13 21.90 20.53
C ALA A 372 4.88 20.58 20.26
N ALA A 373 4.35 19.43 20.69
CA ALA A 373 5.07 18.15 20.63
C ALA A 373 4.71 17.29 19.40
N ASN A 374 3.43 17.26 18.98
CA ASN A 374 3.02 16.58 17.75
C ASN A 374 3.48 17.34 16.51
N SER A 375 3.38 18.68 16.50
CA SER A 375 4.00 19.47 15.44
C SER A 375 5.52 19.27 15.44
N ALA A 376 6.20 19.23 16.59
CA ALA A 376 7.64 18.98 16.60
C ALA A 376 8.05 17.61 16.01
N ILE A 377 7.28 16.53 16.24
CA ILE A 377 7.58 15.22 15.63
C ILE A 377 7.22 15.19 14.14
N ILE A 378 6.13 15.85 13.73
CA ILE A 378 5.74 15.99 12.32
C ILE A 378 6.79 16.82 11.56
N GLN A 379 7.16 17.98 12.10
CA GLN A 379 8.22 18.84 11.60
C GLN A 379 9.57 18.10 11.57
N LEU A 380 9.90 17.31 12.60
CA LEU A 380 11.12 16.50 12.62
C LEU A 380 11.11 15.45 11.50
N ALA A 381 9.99 14.74 11.30
CA ALA A 381 9.85 13.76 10.21
C ALA A 381 9.99 14.44 8.84
N ASN A 382 9.27 15.54 8.63
CA ASN A 382 9.31 16.32 7.38
C ASN A 382 10.70 16.89 7.12
N LYS A 383 11.37 17.42 8.15
CA LYS A 383 12.74 17.94 8.08
C LYS A 383 13.75 16.84 7.75
N ILE A 384 13.62 15.66 8.36
CA ILE A 384 14.48 14.50 8.04
C ILE A 384 14.32 14.11 6.57
N ILE A 385 13.09 14.03 6.07
CA ILE A 385 12.81 13.68 4.67
C ILE A 385 13.32 14.76 3.72
N TYR A 386 13.11 16.03 4.06
CA TYR A 386 13.60 17.18 3.28
C TYR A 386 15.12 17.21 3.20
N GLU A 387 15.82 17.10 4.34
CA GLU A 387 17.28 17.07 4.37
C GLU A 387 17.82 15.84 3.64
N ALA A 388 17.18 14.67 3.78
CA ALA A 388 17.56 13.48 3.02
C ALA A 388 17.45 13.71 1.50
N ASP A 389 16.35 14.31 1.04
CA ASP A 389 16.15 14.63 -0.38
C ASP A 389 17.12 15.69 -0.90
N LYS A 390 17.33 16.78 -0.14
CA LYS A 390 18.28 17.86 -0.45
C LYS A 390 19.71 17.33 -0.57
N LEU A 391 20.08 16.37 0.27
CA LEU A 391 21.36 15.68 0.23
C LEU A 391 21.45 14.63 -0.88
N GLY A 392 20.36 14.34 -1.61
CA GLY A 392 20.32 13.31 -2.65
C GLY A 392 20.41 11.88 -2.10
N SER A 393 19.88 11.64 -0.90
CA SER A 393 19.94 10.35 -0.22
C SER A 393 19.01 9.31 -0.86
N SER A 394 19.46 8.05 -0.91
CA SER A 394 18.62 6.92 -1.35
C SER A 394 17.79 6.31 -0.22
N ASP A 395 18.30 6.34 1.01
CA ASP A 395 17.67 5.68 2.17
C ASP A 395 17.87 6.53 3.43
N VAL A 396 16.81 6.68 4.23
CA VAL A 396 16.85 7.21 5.59
C VAL A 396 16.69 6.03 6.55
N HIS A 397 17.56 5.94 7.54
CA HIS A 397 17.56 4.92 8.57
C HIS A 397 17.26 5.58 9.92
N ILE A 398 16.25 5.09 10.62
CA ILE A 398 15.86 5.55 11.96
C ILE A 398 16.08 4.38 12.92
N GLU A 399 17.08 4.51 13.77
CA GLU A 399 17.61 3.39 14.57
C GLU A 399 17.50 3.69 16.06
N PRO A 400 16.73 2.88 16.82
CA PRO A 400 16.67 3.03 18.26
C PRO A 400 17.96 2.54 18.91
N ALA A 401 18.42 3.26 19.94
CA ALA A 401 19.52 2.83 20.78
C ALA A 401 19.03 2.06 22.01
N LYS A 402 19.96 1.39 22.68
CA LYS A 402 19.67 0.61 23.89
C LYS A 402 19.27 1.50 25.07
N ASP A 403 18.33 1.02 25.88
CA ASP A 403 17.87 1.67 27.12
C ASP A 403 17.27 3.07 26.89
N ARG A 404 17.81 4.11 27.55
CA ARG A 404 17.40 5.52 27.39
C ARG A 404 18.37 6.32 26.52
N ASN A 405 19.29 5.66 25.83
CA ASN A 405 20.24 6.37 24.96
C ASN A 405 19.53 6.95 23.73
N PRO A 406 20.00 8.09 23.19
CA PRO A 406 19.45 8.66 21.96
C PRO A 406 19.54 7.68 20.79
N GLY A 407 18.46 7.56 20.01
CA GLY A 407 18.48 6.92 18.71
C GLY A 407 19.26 7.73 17.69
N ILE A 408 19.61 7.10 16.58
CA ILE A 408 20.41 7.69 15.51
C ILE A 408 19.58 7.70 14.23
N VAL A 409 19.54 8.85 13.55
CA VAL A 409 19.04 8.95 12.19
C VAL A 409 20.24 9.02 11.26
N ARG A 410 20.33 8.06 10.33
CA ARG A 410 21.37 8.01 9.29
C ARG A 410 20.75 8.19 7.92
N VAL A 411 21.51 8.75 6.99
CA VAL A 411 21.12 8.84 5.58
C VAL A 411 22.17 8.15 4.73
N ARG A 412 21.72 7.45 3.69
CA ARG A 412 22.60 6.86 2.68
C ARG A 412 22.76 7.83 1.52
N VAL A 413 23.93 8.44 1.39
CA VAL A 413 24.23 9.38 0.30
C VAL A 413 25.37 8.80 -0.51
N ASP A 414 25.14 8.69 -1.83
CA ASP A 414 26.11 8.12 -2.76
C ASP A 414 26.64 6.72 -2.37
N GLY A 415 25.80 5.93 -1.69
CA GLY A 415 26.10 4.56 -1.27
C GLY A 415 26.62 4.44 0.17
N GLU A 416 27.10 5.53 0.78
CA GLU A 416 27.63 5.52 2.15
C GLU A 416 26.59 5.98 3.17
N CYS A 417 26.51 5.26 4.30
CA CYS A 417 25.72 5.69 5.44
C CYS A 417 26.48 6.73 6.25
N ARG A 418 25.86 7.88 6.50
CA ARG A 418 26.35 8.90 7.43
C ARG A 418 25.29 9.27 8.45
N GLU A 419 25.74 9.64 9.64
CA GLU A 419 24.85 10.19 10.66
C GLU A 419 24.31 11.54 10.22
N LEU A 420 22.99 11.72 10.32
CA LEU A 420 22.31 12.99 10.05
C LEU A 420 22.10 13.75 11.37
N LEU A 421 21.53 13.07 12.36
CA LEU A 421 21.28 13.62 13.69
C LEU A 421 20.98 12.52 14.71
N THR A 422 21.11 12.83 15.99
CA THR A 422 20.65 11.98 17.09
C THR A 422 19.30 12.47 17.60
N VAL A 423 18.46 11.52 18.01
CA VAL A 423 17.07 11.78 18.46
C VAL A 423 16.90 11.18 19.86
N PRO A 424 16.32 11.90 20.84
CA PRO A 424 16.02 11.33 22.15
C PRO A 424 15.22 10.01 22.04
N ALA A 425 15.43 9.09 22.98
CA ALA A 425 14.82 7.75 22.92
C ALA A 425 13.29 7.78 22.81
N GLU A 426 12.65 8.72 23.51
CA GLU A 426 11.19 8.91 23.50
C GLU A 426 10.71 9.44 22.14
N SER A 427 11.41 10.44 21.59
CA SER A 427 11.13 11.01 20.27
C SER A 427 11.41 10.02 19.13
N THR A 428 12.35 9.09 19.30
CA THR A 428 12.64 8.05 18.28
C THR A 428 11.43 7.13 18.09
N LYS A 429 10.78 6.73 19.19
CA LYS A 429 9.56 5.90 19.13
C LYS A 429 8.40 6.66 18.49
N ALA A 430 8.22 7.93 18.86
CA ALA A 430 7.21 8.80 18.28
C ALA A 430 7.44 9.04 16.78
N LEU A 431 8.70 9.22 16.37
CA LEU A 431 9.08 9.38 14.97
C LEU A 431 8.73 8.14 14.15
N ILE A 432 9.05 6.93 14.63
CA ILE A 432 8.68 5.68 13.94
C ILE A 432 7.16 5.51 13.87
N ALA A 433 6.43 5.88 14.93
CA ALA A 433 4.97 5.88 14.89
C ALA A 433 4.41 6.85 13.83
N ARG A 434 4.97 8.07 13.69
CA ARG A 434 4.60 9.00 12.62
C ARG A 434 4.88 8.43 11.24
N ILE A 435 6.04 7.80 11.04
CA ILE A 435 6.38 7.14 9.78
C ILE A 435 5.39 5.99 9.45
N LYS A 436 4.95 5.24 10.45
CA LYS A 436 3.90 4.22 10.29
C LYS A 436 2.57 4.81 9.87
N VAL A 437 2.14 5.92 10.49
CA VAL A 437 0.94 6.67 10.10
C VAL A 437 1.02 7.08 8.62
N MET A 438 2.11 7.76 8.22
CA MET A 438 2.31 8.21 6.84
C MET A 438 2.22 7.06 5.82
N SER A 439 2.57 5.85 6.24
CA SER A 439 2.69 4.67 5.38
C SER A 439 1.53 3.66 5.55
N ARG A 440 0.49 4.04 6.31
CA ARG A 440 -0.69 3.20 6.63
C ARG A 440 -0.33 1.85 7.27
N LEU A 441 0.68 1.86 8.14
CA LEU A 441 1.14 0.70 8.90
C LEU A 441 0.49 0.65 10.29
N ASP A 442 0.39 -0.55 10.86
CA ASP A 442 -0.18 -0.76 12.20
C ASP A 442 0.82 -0.27 13.27
N ILE A 443 0.43 0.80 13.98
CA ILE A 443 1.22 1.44 15.04
C ILE A 443 1.30 0.54 16.30
N SER A 444 0.25 -0.26 16.53
CA SER A 444 0.12 -1.14 17.68
C SER A 444 1.00 -2.39 17.54
N GLU A 445 1.14 -2.90 16.32
CA GLU A 445 2.01 -4.04 16.04
C GLU A 445 3.47 -3.59 15.91
N ARG A 446 4.33 -4.08 16.80
CA ARG A 446 5.76 -3.73 16.87
C ARG A 446 6.68 -4.96 16.89
N ARG A 447 6.10 -6.16 16.75
CA ARG A 447 6.79 -7.45 16.90
C ARG A 447 6.99 -8.17 15.57
N LYS A 448 6.43 -7.64 14.49
CA LYS A 448 6.57 -8.16 13.13
C LYS A 448 7.09 -7.06 12.22
N ALA A 449 7.87 -7.46 11.22
CA ALA A 449 8.26 -6.53 10.17
C ALA A 449 7.01 -6.06 9.39
N GLN A 450 7.00 -4.81 8.97
CA GLN A 450 5.93 -4.21 8.20
C GLN A 450 6.49 -3.43 7.02
N ASP A 451 5.81 -3.49 5.88
CA ASP A 451 6.20 -2.82 4.64
C ASP A 451 5.04 -1.94 4.15
N GLY A 452 5.34 -0.71 3.80
CA GLY A 452 4.38 0.29 3.37
C GLY A 452 4.95 1.22 2.30
N LYS A 453 4.10 2.07 1.77
CA LYS A 453 4.46 3.15 0.85
C LYS A 453 3.78 4.43 1.28
N CYS A 454 4.44 5.56 1.12
CA CYS A 454 3.85 6.87 1.29
C CYS A 454 4.30 7.80 0.17
N LYS A 455 3.55 8.88 -0.06
CA LYS A 455 3.93 9.95 -0.98
C LYS A 455 4.07 11.23 -0.17
N VAL A 456 5.15 11.97 -0.41
CA VAL A 456 5.43 13.24 0.25
C VAL A 456 5.58 14.29 -0.83
N LYS A 457 4.71 15.30 -0.87
CA LYS A 457 4.85 16.42 -1.80
C LYS A 457 5.84 17.43 -1.21
N MET A 458 6.67 17.97 -2.08
CA MET A 458 7.60 19.07 -1.82
C MET A 458 7.29 20.17 -2.83
N LYS A 459 7.71 21.42 -2.59
CA LYS A 459 7.47 22.59 -3.47
C LYS A 459 7.59 22.27 -4.97
N ASN A 460 8.58 21.47 -5.38
CA ASN A 460 8.93 21.25 -6.78
C ASN A 460 8.76 19.80 -7.29
N LYS A 461 8.39 18.84 -6.43
CA LYS A 461 8.25 17.42 -6.81
C LYS A 461 7.49 16.62 -5.77
N THR A 462 6.90 15.49 -6.17
CA THR A 462 6.35 14.50 -5.25
C THR A 462 7.32 13.34 -5.10
N LEU A 463 7.75 13.06 -3.88
CA LEU A 463 8.55 11.89 -3.55
C LEU A 463 7.63 10.70 -3.28
N GLU A 464 7.93 9.56 -3.90
CA GLU A 464 7.37 8.27 -3.46
C GLU A 464 8.40 7.62 -2.54
N ILE A 465 7.96 7.18 -1.38
CA ILE A 465 8.84 6.61 -0.36
C ILE A 465 8.32 5.22 0.01
N ARG A 466 9.22 4.26 0.03
CA ARG A 466 8.95 2.94 0.63
C ARG A 466 9.41 2.91 2.06
N VAL A 467 8.59 2.33 2.91
CA VAL A 467 8.85 2.27 4.34
C VAL A 467 8.86 0.82 4.76
N ALA A 468 9.93 0.41 5.44
CA ALA A 468 10.01 -0.86 6.12
C ALA A 468 10.26 -0.61 7.60
N THR A 469 9.48 -1.22 8.48
CA THR A 469 9.77 -1.25 9.92
C THR A 469 10.14 -2.66 10.34
N VAL A 470 11.17 -2.80 11.17
CA VAL A 470 11.70 -4.10 11.60
C VAL A 470 11.89 -4.09 13.12
N PRO A 471 11.35 -5.07 13.86
CA PRO A 471 11.63 -5.22 15.28
C PRO A 471 13.11 -5.55 15.50
N THR A 472 13.79 -4.78 16.35
CA THR A 472 15.17 -5.05 16.78
C THR A 472 15.22 -5.25 18.30
N VAL A 473 16.38 -5.67 18.81
CA VAL A 473 16.60 -5.83 20.26
C VAL A 473 16.42 -4.54 21.06
N ASN A 474 16.60 -3.37 20.42
CA ASN A 474 16.52 -2.06 21.08
C ASN A 474 15.20 -1.34 20.82
N GLY A 475 14.24 -1.99 20.16
CA GLY A 475 13.00 -1.40 19.68
C GLY A 475 12.85 -1.55 18.18
N GLU A 476 11.76 -1.04 17.64
CA GLU A 476 11.53 -1.06 16.19
C GLU A 476 12.45 -0.07 15.49
N SER A 477 13.03 -0.44 14.35
CA SER A 477 13.78 0.44 13.46
C SER A 477 12.96 0.67 12.19
N ALA A 478 13.11 1.84 11.57
CA ALA A 478 12.45 2.16 10.30
C ALA A 478 13.49 2.51 9.22
N VAL A 479 13.24 2.05 8.00
CA VAL A 479 14.02 2.42 6.80
C VAL A 479 13.07 3.02 5.79
N LEU A 480 13.35 4.24 5.34
CA LEU A 480 12.61 4.94 4.30
C LEU A 480 13.48 4.98 3.05
N ARG A 481 13.09 4.27 1.99
CA ARG A 481 13.74 4.34 0.70
C ARG A 481 13.05 5.40 -0.16
N ILE A 482 13.78 6.45 -0.49
CA ILE A 482 13.30 7.53 -1.37
C ILE A 482 13.40 7.03 -2.80
N LEU A 483 12.24 6.82 -3.45
CA LEU A 483 12.19 6.43 -4.85
C LEU A 483 12.43 7.66 -5.72
N ALA A 484 13.18 7.48 -6.80
CA ALA A 484 13.42 8.56 -7.74
C ALA A 484 12.09 8.97 -8.39
N ALA A 485 11.62 10.18 -8.10
CA ALA A 485 10.39 10.76 -8.64
C ALA A 485 10.44 11.05 -10.16
N GLY A 486 11.52 10.65 -10.84
CA GLY A 486 11.76 10.92 -12.25
C GLY A 486 11.48 9.71 -13.12
N GLY A 487 10.93 9.94 -14.31
CA GLY A 487 10.95 8.95 -15.38
C GLY A 487 12.39 8.53 -15.74
N ALA A 488 12.52 7.64 -16.72
CA ALA A 488 13.83 7.10 -17.11
C ALA A 488 14.90 8.17 -17.34
N MET A 489 16.09 7.90 -16.79
CA MET A 489 17.28 8.70 -17.07
C MET A 489 17.64 8.60 -18.55
N PRO A 490 17.98 9.70 -19.23
CA PRO A 490 18.54 9.64 -20.59
C PRO A 490 19.84 8.84 -20.62
N VAL A 491 20.07 8.06 -21.68
CA VAL A 491 21.24 7.18 -21.83
C VAL A 491 22.55 7.98 -21.74
N GLU A 492 22.55 9.22 -22.24
CA GLU A 492 23.70 10.12 -22.25
C GLU A 492 24.17 10.49 -20.83
N LYS A 493 23.28 10.38 -19.83
CA LYS A 493 23.60 10.65 -18.42
C LYS A 493 24.18 9.44 -17.68
N LEU A 494 24.24 8.26 -18.31
CA LEU A 494 24.83 7.05 -17.71
C LEU A 494 26.36 7.12 -17.61
N ALA A 495 27.01 8.07 -18.29
CA ALA A 495 28.47 8.18 -18.37
C ALA A 495 29.13 6.89 -18.92
N LEU A 496 28.53 6.35 -19.98
CA LEU A 496 29.16 5.36 -20.84
C LEU A 496 30.31 6.04 -21.61
N SER A 497 31.42 5.32 -21.82
CA SER A 497 32.38 5.73 -22.83
C SER A 497 31.73 5.68 -24.22
N ASP A 498 32.20 6.47 -25.17
CA ASP A 498 31.61 6.50 -26.53
C ASP A 498 31.53 5.09 -27.14
N ALA A 499 32.58 4.29 -26.98
CA ALA A 499 32.60 2.90 -27.44
C ALA A 499 31.54 2.02 -26.74
N ASN A 500 31.34 2.16 -25.43
CA ASN A 500 30.33 1.40 -24.69
C ASN A 500 28.92 1.88 -25.00
N HIS A 501 28.73 3.19 -25.21
CA HIS A 501 27.49 3.80 -25.64
C HIS A 501 27.06 3.21 -26.99
N ASP A 502 27.94 3.27 -27.99
CA ASP A 502 27.64 2.79 -29.34
C ASP A 502 27.32 1.30 -29.37
N LYS A 503 28.07 0.49 -28.59
CA LYS A 503 27.78 -0.93 -28.44
C LYS A 503 26.40 -1.14 -27.82
N LEU A 504 26.11 -0.50 -26.68
CA LEU A 504 24.84 -0.68 -25.98
C LEU A 504 23.65 -0.27 -26.84
N MET A 505 23.73 0.85 -27.56
CA MET A 505 22.65 1.31 -28.45
C MET A 505 22.41 0.31 -29.58
N LYS A 506 23.48 -0.15 -30.24
CA LYS A 506 23.38 -1.20 -31.29
C LYS A 506 22.73 -2.48 -30.78
N LEU A 507 23.10 -2.93 -29.58
CA LEU A 507 22.51 -4.13 -28.97
C LEU A 507 21.02 -3.92 -28.63
N SER A 508 20.66 -2.73 -28.13
CA SER A 508 19.28 -2.42 -27.75
C SER A 508 18.32 -2.24 -28.93
N ASP A 509 18.84 -1.90 -30.11
CA ASP A 509 18.06 -1.75 -31.34
C ASP A 509 17.87 -3.08 -32.10
N HIS A 510 18.51 -4.16 -31.66
CA HIS A 510 18.38 -5.46 -32.29
C HIS A 510 16.92 -5.98 -32.21
N PRO A 511 16.38 -6.62 -33.26
CA PRO A 511 14.99 -7.08 -33.27
C PRO A 511 14.67 -8.14 -32.20
N HIS A 512 15.61 -9.03 -31.90
CA HIS A 512 15.42 -10.10 -30.92
C HIS A 512 16.73 -10.55 -30.28
N GLY A 513 16.71 -11.24 -29.15
CA GLY A 513 17.91 -11.72 -28.48
C GLY A 513 18.01 -11.25 -27.03
N LEU A 514 19.01 -11.72 -26.31
CA LEU A 514 19.18 -11.53 -24.88
C LEU A 514 20.25 -10.49 -24.56
N LEU A 515 19.85 -9.40 -23.92
CA LEU A 515 20.73 -8.34 -23.40
C LEU A 515 20.68 -8.32 -21.87
N LEU A 516 21.82 -8.52 -21.23
CA LEU A 516 21.90 -8.61 -19.76
C LEU A 516 22.60 -7.40 -19.16
N VAL A 517 22.06 -6.85 -18.09
CA VAL A 517 22.73 -5.85 -17.26
C VAL A 517 23.02 -6.47 -15.90
N VAL A 518 24.30 -6.60 -15.55
CA VAL A 518 24.75 -7.38 -14.39
C VAL A 518 25.57 -6.54 -13.42
N GLY A 519 25.65 -7.01 -12.18
CA GLY A 519 26.39 -6.35 -11.12
C GLY A 519 25.76 -6.57 -9.74
N PRO A 520 26.45 -6.18 -8.65
CA PRO A 520 25.94 -6.32 -7.30
C PRO A 520 24.71 -5.44 -7.05
N THR A 521 24.10 -5.57 -5.87
CA THR A 521 23.02 -4.68 -5.43
C THR A 521 23.52 -3.24 -5.37
N GLY A 522 22.71 -2.29 -5.82
CA GLY A 522 23.07 -0.87 -5.82
C GLY A 522 24.04 -0.43 -6.93
N SER A 523 24.37 -1.30 -7.90
CA SER A 523 25.24 -0.94 -9.01
C SER A 523 24.57 -0.12 -10.13
N GLY A 524 23.27 0.18 -10.02
CA GLY A 524 22.53 0.98 -11.00
C GLY A 524 21.94 0.21 -12.19
N LYS A 525 21.83 -1.13 -12.10
CA LYS A 525 21.28 -1.98 -13.18
C LYS A 525 19.90 -1.53 -13.66
N THR A 526 18.98 -1.32 -12.72
CA THR A 526 17.60 -0.88 -13.00
C THR A 526 17.61 0.48 -13.71
N THR A 527 18.44 1.42 -13.27
CA THR A 527 18.59 2.74 -13.92
C THR A 527 19.03 2.60 -15.38
N THR A 528 20.04 1.77 -15.63
CA THR A 528 20.56 1.52 -17.00
C THR A 528 19.54 0.83 -17.88
N LEU A 529 18.85 -0.20 -17.37
CA LEU A 529 17.79 -0.88 -18.12
C LEU A 529 16.64 0.06 -18.46
N HIS A 530 16.17 0.88 -17.52
CA HIS A 530 15.11 1.83 -17.82
C HIS A 530 15.56 2.95 -18.77
N ALA A 531 16.83 3.37 -18.74
CA ALA A 531 17.38 4.30 -19.71
C ALA A 531 17.36 3.71 -21.13
N VAL A 532 17.79 2.44 -21.27
CA VAL A 532 17.71 1.69 -22.54
C VAL A 532 16.27 1.54 -23.00
N LEU A 533 15.36 1.15 -22.11
CA LEU A 533 13.93 1.05 -22.43
C LEU A 533 13.37 2.40 -22.90
N GLY A 534 13.73 3.50 -22.24
CA GLY A 534 13.34 4.85 -22.65
C GLY A 534 13.84 5.22 -24.05
N HIS A 535 15.04 4.79 -24.43
CA HIS A 535 15.58 4.98 -25.78
C HIS A 535 14.74 4.25 -26.85
N ILE A 536 14.42 2.98 -26.61
CA ILE A 536 13.70 2.12 -27.56
C ILE A 536 12.16 2.21 -27.47
N ASN A 537 11.63 2.94 -26.49
CA ASN A 537 10.20 3.18 -26.31
C ASN A 537 9.66 4.06 -27.45
N LYS A 538 9.28 3.41 -28.56
CA LYS A 538 8.68 4.02 -29.75
C LYS A 538 7.25 3.50 -29.91
N PRO A 539 6.30 4.28 -30.46
CA PRO A 539 4.91 3.85 -30.62
C PRO A 539 4.68 2.52 -31.35
N LYS A 540 5.66 2.09 -32.16
CA LYS A 540 5.61 0.84 -32.93
C LYS A 540 6.16 -0.38 -32.17
N LYS A 541 6.74 -0.22 -30.98
CA LYS A 541 7.27 -1.31 -30.16
C LYS A 541 6.37 -1.51 -28.93
N LYS A 542 5.90 -2.73 -28.70
CA LYS A 542 5.19 -3.17 -27.51
C LYS A 542 6.19 -3.68 -26.48
N ILE A 543 6.30 -2.96 -25.37
CA ILE A 543 7.26 -3.25 -24.30
C ILE A 543 6.49 -3.71 -23.06
N TRP A 544 6.79 -4.92 -22.60
CA TRP A 544 6.25 -5.50 -21.37
C TRP A 544 7.37 -5.70 -20.34
N THR A 545 7.10 -5.37 -19.07
CA THR A 545 8.06 -5.57 -17.99
C THR A 545 7.43 -6.35 -16.85
N ALA A 546 8.18 -7.27 -16.24
CA ALA A 546 7.86 -7.84 -14.93
C ALA A 546 8.97 -7.46 -13.94
N GLU A 547 8.62 -6.82 -12.84
CA GLU A 547 9.57 -6.24 -11.88
C GLU A 547 9.17 -6.56 -10.43
N ASP A 548 10.13 -6.86 -9.55
CA ASP A 548 9.91 -7.10 -8.12
C ASP A 548 10.70 -6.10 -7.28
N PRO A 549 10.12 -4.94 -6.97
CA PRO A 549 8.93 -4.31 -7.55
C PRO A 549 9.25 -3.28 -8.65
N VAL A 550 8.21 -2.64 -9.22
CA VAL A 550 8.39 -1.55 -10.20
C VAL A 550 9.00 -0.33 -9.52
N GLU A 551 10.20 0.08 -9.94
CA GLU A 551 10.95 1.20 -9.36
C GLU A 551 10.83 2.50 -10.18
N ILE A 552 10.82 2.39 -11.52
CA ILE A 552 10.76 3.54 -12.44
C ILE A 552 9.58 3.32 -13.37
N THR A 553 8.60 4.23 -13.33
CA THR A 553 7.46 4.19 -14.24
C THR A 553 7.76 4.95 -15.54
N GLN A 554 7.34 4.40 -16.67
CA GLN A 554 7.49 5.03 -17.98
C GLN A 554 6.19 4.95 -18.80
N PRO A 555 5.67 6.09 -19.29
CA PRO A 555 4.55 6.09 -20.21
C PRO A 555 4.84 5.23 -21.45
N GLY A 556 3.88 4.40 -21.86
CA GLY A 556 4.00 3.53 -23.04
C GLY A 556 4.44 2.09 -22.74
N LEU A 557 5.06 1.83 -21.58
CA LEU A 557 5.38 0.47 -21.14
C LEU A 557 4.17 -0.19 -20.45
N GLN A 558 4.06 -1.51 -20.60
CA GLN A 558 3.14 -2.32 -19.79
C GLN A 558 3.93 -2.95 -18.64
N GLN A 559 3.91 -2.29 -17.48
CA GLN A 559 4.74 -2.68 -16.32
C GLN A 559 3.92 -3.49 -15.31
N VAL A 560 4.35 -4.71 -15.07
CA VAL A 560 3.73 -5.66 -14.15
C VAL A 560 4.60 -5.82 -12.92
N GLN A 561 4.02 -5.58 -11.75
CA GLN A 561 4.70 -5.88 -10.49
C GLN A 561 4.50 -7.35 -10.11
N VAL A 562 5.59 -8.06 -9.84
CA VAL A 562 5.56 -9.43 -9.34
C VAL A 562 4.89 -9.48 -7.96
N GLN A 563 4.07 -10.50 -7.75
CA GLN A 563 3.42 -10.78 -6.47
C GLN A 563 3.59 -12.26 -6.19
N LYS A 564 4.52 -12.63 -5.30
CA LYS A 564 4.97 -14.03 -5.12
C LYS A 564 3.85 -15.06 -4.92
N ASN A 565 2.71 -14.67 -4.34
CA ASN A 565 1.56 -15.55 -4.10
C ASN A 565 0.51 -15.55 -5.22
N VAL A 566 0.69 -14.77 -6.27
CA VAL A 566 -0.29 -14.55 -7.34
C VAL A 566 0.33 -14.72 -8.72
N MET A 567 1.50 -14.13 -8.96
CA MET A 567 2.20 -14.14 -10.25
C MET A 567 3.71 -14.02 -10.05
N THR A 568 4.45 -15.06 -10.43
CA THR A 568 5.91 -15.11 -10.42
C THR A 568 6.53 -14.52 -11.70
N PHE A 569 7.87 -14.38 -11.76
CA PHE A 569 8.56 -13.96 -12.99
C PHE A 569 8.31 -14.93 -14.16
N ALA A 570 8.36 -16.25 -13.91
CA ALA A 570 8.09 -17.26 -14.93
C ALA A 570 6.63 -17.20 -15.44
N ASP A 571 5.66 -16.97 -14.54
CA ASP A 571 4.26 -16.79 -14.93
C ASP A 571 4.06 -15.55 -15.81
N ALA A 572 4.69 -14.43 -15.42
CA ALA A 572 4.64 -13.20 -16.18
C ALA A 572 5.27 -13.37 -17.58
N MET A 573 6.43 -14.01 -17.69
CA MET A 573 7.07 -14.33 -18.97
C MET A 573 6.13 -15.12 -19.89
N ARG A 574 5.52 -16.18 -19.38
CA ARG A 574 4.57 -17.00 -20.15
C ARG A 574 3.36 -16.20 -20.59
N ALA A 575 2.88 -15.27 -19.76
CA ALA A 575 1.78 -14.38 -20.11
C ALA A 575 2.19 -13.38 -21.20
N PHE A 576 3.39 -12.81 -21.11
CA PHE A 576 3.90 -11.85 -22.09
C PHE A 576 4.02 -12.48 -23.47
N LEU A 577 4.50 -13.72 -23.60
CA LEU A 577 4.59 -14.40 -24.90
C LEU A 577 3.23 -14.58 -25.61
N ARG A 578 2.10 -14.38 -24.92
CA ARG A 578 0.74 -14.38 -25.50
C ARG A 578 0.16 -12.97 -25.68
N ALA A 579 0.90 -11.94 -25.27
CA ALA A 579 0.48 -10.55 -25.25
C ALA A 579 1.07 -9.72 -26.41
N ASP A 580 1.61 -10.39 -27.45
CA ASP A 580 2.22 -9.78 -28.63
C ASP A 580 3.31 -8.72 -28.28
N PRO A 581 4.35 -9.09 -27.51
CA PRO A 581 5.43 -8.17 -27.15
C PRO A 581 6.47 -8.11 -28.27
N ASP A 582 7.10 -6.95 -28.46
CA ASP A 582 8.36 -6.83 -29.21
C ASP A 582 9.56 -6.93 -28.26
N VAL A 583 9.41 -6.35 -27.07
CA VAL A 583 10.46 -6.25 -26.06
C VAL A 583 9.92 -6.72 -24.71
N ILE A 584 10.70 -7.56 -24.03
CA ILE A 584 10.37 -8.07 -22.70
C ILE A 584 11.49 -7.71 -21.73
N LEU A 585 11.16 -7.05 -20.62
CA LEU A 585 12.05 -6.87 -19.47
C LEU A 585 11.63 -7.82 -18.34
N ILE A 586 12.58 -8.61 -17.84
CA ILE A 586 12.43 -9.33 -16.58
C ILE A 586 13.41 -8.78 -15.57
N GLY A 587 12.88 -8.33 -14.42
CA GLY A 587 13.63 -7.67 -13.37
C GLY A 587 14.91 -8.40 -13.01
N GLU A 588 14.86 -9.73 -12.89
CA GLU A 588 16.03 -10.57 -12.63
C GLU A 588 15.79 -12.04 -13.02
N MET A 589 16.85 -12.74 -13.41
CA MET A 589 16.86 -14.19 -13.59
C MET A 589 17.56 -14.84 -12.41
N ARG A 590 16.77 -15.39 -11.46
CA ARG A 590 17.31 -16.07 -10.27
C ARG A 590 17.41 -17.59 -10.42
N ASP A 591 16.55 -18.16 -11.23
CA ASP A 591 16.37 -19.61 -11.38
C ASP A 591 16.45 -20.04 -12.84
N GLU A 592 16.70 -21.34 -13.03
CA GLU A 592 16.83 -21.99 -14.33
C GLU A 592 15.56 -21.85 -15.18
N GLU A 593 14.39 -21.91 -14.56
CA GLU A 593 13.10 -21.81 -15.23
C GLU A 593 12.95 -20.44 -15.92
N THR A 594 13.13 -19.36 -15.16
CA THR A 594 13.03 -18.00 -15.69
C THR A 594 14.09 -17.74 -16.76
N ALA A 595 15.33 -18.21 -16.53
CA ALA A 595 16.42 -18.06 -17.49
C ALA A 595 16.17 -18.82 -18.80
N SER A 596 15.63 -20.04 -18.72
CA SER A 596 15.31 -20.86 -19.90
C SER A 596 14.21 -20.20 -20.74
N ILE A 597 13.14 -19.71 -20.10
CA ILE A 597 12.05 -19.02 -20.81
C ILE A 597 12.56 -17.73 -21.47
N ALA A 598 13.51 -17.01 -20.84
CA ALA A 598 14.12 -15.82 -21.41
C ALA A 598 14.94 -16.13 -22.67
N VAL A 599 15.71 -17.23 -22.66
CA VAL A 599 16.43 -17.71 -23.85
C VAL A 599 15.47 -18.14 -24.96
N GLU A 600 14.43 -18.92 -24.64
CA GLU A 600 13.42 -19.33 -25.62
C GLU A 600 12.70 -18.13 -26.24
N ALA A 601 12.30 -17.14 -25.43
CA ALA A 601 11.70 -15.89 -25.91
C ALA A 601 12.64 -15.15 -26.88
N SER A 602 13.94 -15.11 -26.54
CA SER A 602 14.97 -14.47 -27.37
C SER A 602 15.15 -15.14 -28.74
N LEU A 603 15.08 -16.47 -28.78
CA LEU A 603 15.16 -17.26 -30.02
C LEU A 603 13.88 -17.21 -30.86
N THR A 604 12.74 -16.91 -30.23
CA THR A 604 11.43 -16.82 -30.90
C THR A 604 11.07 -15.40 -31.37
N GLY A 605 12.07 -14.50 -31.47
CA GLY A 605 11.89 -13.20 -32.11
C GLY A 605 11.61 -12.03 -31.17
N HIS A 606 11.86 -12.18 -29.87
CA HIS A 606 11.68 -11.11 -28.88
C HIS A 606 13.03 -10.54 -28.43
N LEU A 607 13.12 -9.23 -28.21
CA LEU A 607 14.26 -8.64 -27.50
C LEU A 607 14.02 -8.77 -25.99
N VAL A 608 14.86 -9.54 -25.30
CA VAL A 608 14.74 -9.79 -23.87
C VAL A 608 15.84 -9.05 -23.11
N LEU A 609 15.44 -8.25 -22.13
CA LEU A 609 16.33 -7.56 -21.20
C LEU A 609 16.17 -8.15 -19.80
N SER A 610 17.27 -8.38 -19.11
CA SER A 610 17.21 -8.85 -17.73
C SER A 610 18.43 -8.50 -16.89
N THR A 611 18.38 -8.78 -15.58
CA THR A 611 19.51 -8.62 -14.67
C THR A 611 19.96 -9.92 -14.01
N LEU A 612 21.25 -9.95 -13.66
CA LEU A 612 21.85 -10.93 -12.75
C LEU A 612 22.81 -10.26 -11.77
N HIS A 613 23.18 -11.01 -10.74
CA HIS A 613 24.17 -10.63 -9.74
C HIS A 613 25.51 -11.36 -9.96
N THR A 614 26.25 -10.97 -11.01
CA THR A 614 27.64 -11.42 -11.24
C THR A 614 28.61 -10.25 -11.18
N ASN A 615 29.91 -10.52 -11.02
CA ASN A 615 30.91 -9.47 -10.80
C ASN A 615 31.52 -8.92 -12.10
N SER A 616 31.41 -9.67 -13.21
CA SER A 616 31.88 -9.30 -14.54
C SER A 616 30.96 -9.84 -15.63
N ALA A 617 31.11 -9.31 -16.85
CA ALA A 617 30.35 -9.74 -18.01
C ALA A 617 30.73 -11.17 -18.48
N PRO A 618 32.02 -11.56 -18.56
CA PRO A 618 32.40 -12.94 -18.85
C PRO A 618 31.90 -13.96 -17.81
N GLU A 619 31.91 -13.62 -16.51
CA GLU A 619 31.43 -14.52 -15.45
C GLU A 619 29.93 -14.81 -15.57
N THR A 620 29.14 -13.89 -16.13
CA THR A 620 27.71 -14.11 -16.40
C THR A 620 27.48 -15.31 -17.31
N ILE A 621 28.33 -15.51 -18.31
CA ILE A 621 28.24 -16.64 -19.23
C ILE A 621 28.39 -17.95 -18.45
N THR A 622 29.47 -18.07 -17.67
CA THR A 622 29.72 -19.25 -16.84
C THR A 622 28.58 -19.49 -15.85
N ARG A 623 28.11 -18.43 -15.17
CA ARG A 623 27.02 -18.51 -14.19
C ARG A 623 25.72 -19.04 -14.80
N LEU A 624 25.38 -18.62 -16.02
CA LEU A 624 24.19 -19.07 -16.72
C LEU A 624 24.30 -20.52 -17.19
N LEU A 625 25.48 -20.95 -17.63
CA LEU A 625 25.76 -22.35 -17.94
C LEU A 625 25.68 -23.23 -16.68
N ASP A 626 26.20 -22.74 -15.55
CA ASP A 626 26.12 -23.43 -14.24
C ASP A 626 24.69 -23.50 -13.70
N LEU A 627 23.84 -22.53 -14.07
CA LEU A 627 22.41 -22.52 -13.72
C LEU A 627 21.63 -23.61 -14.48
N GLY A 628 22.21 -24.21 -15.51
CA GLY A 628 21.60 -25.29 -16.29
C GLY A 628 21.22 -24.92 -17.73
N LEU A 629 21.52 -23.70 -18.19
CA LEU A 629 21.19 -23.31 -19.55
C LEU A 629 21.93 -24.16 -20.59
N ASP A 630 21.19 -24.57 -21.61
CA ASP A 630 21.77 -25.24 -22.76
C ASP A 630 22.75 -24.30 -23.50
N PRO A 631 24.02 -24.70 -23.69
CA PRO A 631 25.04 -23.84 -24.28
C PRO A 631 24.71 -23.40 -25.70
N VAL A 632 23.99 -24.23 -26.47
CA VAL A 632 23.67 -23.97 -27.88
C VAL A 632 22.60 -22.89 -27.96
N ASN A 633 21.49 -23.09 -27.27
CA ASN A 633 20.40 -22.12 -27.24
C ASN A 633 20.86 -20.79 -26.62
N PHE A 634 21.69 -20.85 -25.57
CA PHE A 634 22.21 -19.65 -24.93
C PHE A 634 23.20 -18.90 -25.82
N SER A 635 24.11 -19.60 -26.52
CA SER A 635 25.04 -18.93 -27.45
C SER A 635 24.29 -18.21 -28.56
N ASP A 636 23.26 -18.84 -29.11
CA ASP A 636 22.48 -18.27 -30.22
C ASP A 636 21.61 -17.09 -29.77
N ALA A 637 21.12 -17.12 -28.52
CA ALA A 637 20.30 -16.06 -27.96
C ALA A 637 21.10 -14.82 -27.50
N LEU A 638 22.35 -14.98 -27.06
CA LEU A 638 23.10 -13.92 -26.39
C LEU A 638 23.52 -12.78 -27.35
N LEU A 639 22.99 -11.58 -27.13
CA LEU A 639 23.44 -10.35 -27.82
C LEU A 639 24.62 -9.71 -27.11
N GLY A 640 24.55 -9.63 -25.77
CA GLY A 640 25.61 -9.02 -24.99
C GLY A 640 25.30 -8.91 -23.51
N VAL A 641 26.34 -8.59 -22.75
CA VAL A 641 26.30 -8.41 -21.29
C VAL A 641 26.98 -7.10 -20.93
N LEU A 642 26.27 -6.22 -20.25
CA LEU A 642 26.81 -5.02 -19.63
C LEU A 642 26.98 -5.28 -18.14
N ALA A 643 28.22 -5.38 -17.67
CA ALA A 643 28.52 -5.38 -16.24
C ALA A 643 28.70 -3.94 -15.75
N GLN A 644 28.17 -3.64 -14.57
CA GLN A 644 28.15 -2.29 -14.02
C GLN A 644 28.51 -2.25 -12.53
N ARG A 645 29.25 -1.21 -12.14
CA ARG A 645 29.42 -0.73 -10.76
C ARG A 645 29.27 0.79 -10.71
N LEU A 646 29.14 1.37 -9.51
CA LEU A 646 29.10 2.83 -9.32
C LEU A 646 30.28 3.28 -8.46
N MET A 647 31.04 4.26 -8.95
CA MET A 647 32.02 5.00 -8.16
C MET A 647 31.42 6.32 -7.71
N ARG A 648 31.86 6.88 -6.58
CA ARG A 648 31.49 8.24 -6.22
C ARG A 648 32.22 9.25 -7.11
N THR A 649 31.55 10.34 -7.48
CA THR A 649 32.17 11.42 -8.25
C THR A 649 32.81 12.44 -7.33
N LEU A 650 33.98 12.94 -7.72
CA LEU A 650 34.65 14.04 -7.02
C LEU A 650 33.76 15.28 -6.99
N CYS A 651 33.70 15.95 -5.83
CA CYS A 651 32.89 17.15 -5.67
C CYS A 651 33.39 18.27 -6.59
N SER A 652 32.52 18.76 -7.49
CA SER A 652 32.90 19.81 -8.45
C SER A 652 33.27 21.15 -7.80
N LYS A 653 32.92 21.35 -6.53
CA LYS A 653 33.17 22.59 -5.77
C LYS A 653 34.52 22.61 -5.04
N CYS A 654 35.05 21.45 -4.64
CA CYS A 654 36.28 21.40 -3.83
C CYS A 654 37.38 20.49 -4.39
N LYS A 655 37.12 19.69 -5.43
CA LYS A 655 38.16 18.85 -6.02
C LYS A 655 39.40 19.67 -6.36
N GLU A 656 40.55 19.17 -5.94
CA GLU A 656 41.83 19.86 -6.13
C GLU A 656 42.60 19.19 -7.27
N ALA A 657 43.00 19.99 -8.26
CA ALA A 657 43.91 19.55 -9.30
C ALA A 657 45.33 19.44 -8.72
N TYR A 658 46.01 18.33 -8.99
CA TYR A 658 47.39 18.13 -8.59
C TYR A 658 48.18 17.46 -9.71
N LYS A 659 49.48 17.75 -9.76
CA LYS A 659 50.40 17.04 -10.64
C LYS A 659 50.75 15.69 -10.00
N PRO A 660 50.35 14.55 -10.60
CA PRO A 660 50.63 13.25 -10.04
C PRO A 660 52.13 12.92 -10.09
N GLU A 661 52.60 12.09 -9.15
CA GLU A 661 53.96 11.56 -9.22
C GLU A 661 54.09 10.59 -10.41
N GLU A 662 55.26 10.55 -11.05
CA GLU A 662 55.50 9.69 -12.22
C GLU A 662 55.23 8.21 -11.91
N LYS A 663 55.48 7.78 -10.67
CA LYS A 663 55.20 6.42 -10.21
C LYS A 663 53.70 6.09 -10.22
N ASP A 664 52.84 7.04 -9.85
CA ASP A 664 51.40 6.83 -9.74
C ASP A 664 50.78 6.76 -11.15
N VAL A 665 51.26 7.61 -12.06
CA VAL A 665 50.86 7.57 -13.47
C VAL A 665 51.28 6.24 -14.11
N LYS A 666 52.52 5.79 -13.91
CA LYS A 666 52.99 4.49 -14.42
C LYS A 666 52.17 3.33 -13.84
N HIS A 667 51.80 3.40 -12.57
CA HIS A 667 50.96 2.39 -11.93
C HIS A 667 49.57 2.32 -12.57
N LEU A 668 48.91 3.47 -12.80
CA LEU A 668 47.62 3.52 -13.49
C LEU A 668 47.70 3.02 -14.94
N ILE A 669 48.75 3.38 -15.68
CA ILE A 669 49.00 2.89 -17.05
C ILE A 669 49.19 1.38 -17.05
N SER A 670 49.97 0.84 -16.11
CA SER A 670 50.20 -0.60 -15.98
C SER A 670 48.91 -1.36 -15.67
N LEU A 671 48.07 -0.83 -14.77
CA LEU A 671 46.76 -1.42 -14.45
C LEU A 671 45.77 -1.35 -15.63
N TYR A 672 45.87 -0.32 -16.47
CA TYR A 672 45.06 -0.20 -17.67
C TYR A 672 45.54 -1.14 -18.78
N GLY A 673 46.85 -1.34 -18.90
CA GLY A 673 47.52 -2.08 -19.96
C GLY A 673 48.27 -1.12 -20.89
N GLU A 674 49.59 -1.25 -20.96
CA GLU A 674 50.47 -0.34 -21.70
C GLU A 674 50.17 -0.30 -23.20
N GLU A 675 49.77 -1.43 -23.78
CA GLU A 675 49.42 -1.53 -25.20
C GLU A 675 48.10 -0.83 -25.53
N GLN A 676 47.13 -0.87 -24.61
CA GLN A 676 45.80 -0.30 -24.81
C GLN A 676 45.73 1.18 -24.41
N PHE A 677 46.56 1.61 -23.46
CA PHE A 677 46.53 2.97 -22.89
C PHE A 677 46.52 4.13 -23.93
N PRO A 678 47.25 4.07 -25.06
CA PRO A 678 47.23 5.13 -26.06
C PRO A 678 45.83 5.50 -26.58
N GLU A 679 44.85 4.59 -26.50
CA GLU A 679 43.47 4.84 -26.93
C GLU A 679 42.76 5.94 -26.12
N LEU A 680 43.22 6.23 -24.90
CA LEU A 680 42.65 7.28 -24.06
C LEU A 680 43.05 8.70 -24.51
N GLY A 681 44.06 8.84 -25.38
CA GLY A 681 44.49 10.14 -25.91
C GLY A 681 45.02 11.12 -24.85
N VAL A 682 45.50 10.61 -23.70
CA VAL A 682 45.97 11.43 -22.58
C VAL A 682 47.36 12.02 -22.88
N ASN A 683 47.49 13.34 -22.76
CA ASN A 683 48.80 13.99 -22.80
C ASN A 683 49.47 13.94 -21.41
N LEU A 684 50.52 13.12 -21.29
CA LEU A 684 51.23 12.91 -20.02
C LEU A 684 52.04 14.13 -19.55
N GLU A 685 52.45 15.03 -20.45
CA GLU A 685 53.28 16.19 -20.09
C GLU A 685 52.49 17.26 -19.33
N SER A 686 51.20 17.41 -19.66
CA SER A 686 50.27 18.36 -19.07
C SER A 686 49.19 17.69 -18.21
N LEU A 687 49.45 16.45 -17.75
CA LEU A 687 48.48 15.68 -16.99
C LEU A 687 48.28 16.26 -15.59
N GLU A 688 47.03 16.58 -15.27
CA GLU A 688 46.56 16.85 -13.91
C GLU A 688 45.55 15.77 -13.51
N LEU A 689 45.69 15.26 -12.29
CA LEU A 689 44.68 14.41 -11.67
C LEU A 689 43.95 15.22 -10.58
N PHE A 690 42.82 14.68 -10.13
CA PHE A 690 42.00 15.33 -9.12
C PHE A 690 41.90 14.45 -7.88
N ARG A 691 41.88 15.09 -6.70
CA ARG A 691 41.72 14.42 -5.41
C ARG A 691 40.59 15.01 -4.59
N ALA A 692 40.01 14.18 -3.72
CA ALA A 692 39.02 14.58 -2.74
C ALA A 692 39.66 15.44 -1.63
N THR A 693 39.04 16.57 -1.29
CA THR A 693 39.51 17.48 -0.22
C THR A 693 38.46 17.70 0.87
N GLY A 694 37.17 17.79 0.49
CA GLY A 694 36.07 18.03 1.42
C GLY A 694 35.65 19.50 1.50
N CYS A 695 34.35 19.73 1.57
CA CYS A 695 33.73 21.02 1.85
C CYS A 695 32.28 20.84 2.31
N ALA A 696 31.65 21.91 2.79
CA ALA A 696 30.26 21.90 3.24
C ALA A 696 29.27 21.34 2.20
N GLU A 697 29.47 21.62 0.90
CA GLU A 697 28.60 21.14 -0.19
C GLU A 697 28.60 19.62 -0.38
N CYS A 698 29.65 18.92 0.06
CA CYS A 698 29.75 17.47 0.00
C CYS A 698 29.71 16.81 1.39
N GLY A 699 29.48 17.60 2.45
CA GLY A 699 29.57 17.14 3.83
C GLY A 699 30.97 16.61 4.18
N ASP A 700 32.00 17.34 3.74
CA ASP A 700 33.43 17.07 4.02
C ASP A 700 33.96 15.72 3.52
N THR A 701 33.21 15.00 2.69
CA THR A 701 33.66 13.73 2.08
C THR A 701 34.61 13.91 0.91
N GLY A 702 34.50 15.05 0.21
CA GLY A 702 35.17 15.31 -1.07
C GLY A 702 34.47 14.69 -2.29
N TYR A 703 33.34 13.99 -2.08
CA TYR A 703 32.57 13.34 -3.15
C TYR A 703 31.11 13.79 -3.14
N ARG A 704 30.51 13.92 -4.33
CA ARG A 704 29.08 14.21 -4.49
C ARG A 704 28.59 13.68 -5.82
N GLY A 705 27.60 12.79 -5.77
CA GLY A 705 27.09 12.05 -6.91
C GLY A 705 27.84 10.73 -7.15
N ARG A 706 27.41 10.02 -8.19
CA ARG A 706 27.97 8.74 -8.61
C ARG A 706 28.11 8.67 -10.13
N VAL A 707 29.10 7.94 -10.59
CA VAL A 707 29.36 7.64 -12.00
C VAL A 707 29.40 6.13 -12.18
N GLY A 708 28.73 5.63 -13.22
CA GLY A 708 28.81 4.20 -13.56
C GLY A 708 30.19 3.85 -14.10
N VAL A 709 30.67 2.63 -13.86
CA VAL A 709 31.76 2.01 -14.62
C VAL A 709 31.20 0.79 -15.34
N HIS A 710 31.58 0.62 -16.60
CA HIS A 710 30.90 -0.31 -17.49
C HIS A 710 31.88 -1.20 -18.22
N GLU A 711 31.53 -2.47 -18.31
CA GLU A 711 32.20 -3.48 -19.10
C GLU A 711 31.15 -4.10 -20.03
N VAL A 712 31.29 -3.87 -21.34
CA VAL A 712 30.30 -4.29 -22.35
C VAL A 712 30.89 -5.41 -23.21
N LEU A 713 30.42 -6.63 -22.97
CA LEU A 713 30.68 -7.83 -23.77
C LEU A 713 29.62 -7.93 -24.87
N VAL A 714 30.08 -8.09 -26.12
CA VAL A 714 29.21 -8.32 -27.28
C VAL A 714 29.28 -9.79 -27.66
N GLY A 715 28.15 -10.44 -27.93
CA GLY A 715 28.07 -11.84 -28.37
C GLY A 715 28.54 -12.00 -29.82
N THR A 716 29.84 -11.92 -30.08
CA THR A 716 30.45 -12.16 -31.39
C THR A 716 30.35 -13.63 -31.79
N THR A 717 30.48 -13.95 -33.07
CA THR A 717 30.45 -15.34 -33.56
C THR A 717 31.53 -16.22 -32.91
N GLU A 718 32.71 -15.65 -32.67
CA GLU A 718 33.80 -16.28 -31.94
C GLU A 718 33.40 -16.59 -30.49
N LEU A 719 32.85 -15.61 -29.77
CA LEU A 719 32.36 -15.82 -28.41
C LEU A 719 31.22 -16.83 -28.35
N GLN A 720 30.27 -16.78 -29.29
CA GLN A 720 29.20 -17.77 -29.40
C GLN A 720 29.76 -19.19 -29.58
N SER A 721 30.76 -19.37 -30.45
CA SER A 721 31.44 -20.66 -30.60
C SER A 721 32.17 -21.10 -29.33
N MET A 722 32.70 -20.17 -28.54
CA MET A 722 33.36 -20.47 -27.27
C MET A 722 32.35 -20.89 -26.20
N ILE A 723 31.20 -20.23 -26.14
CA ILE A 723 30.07 -20.57 -25.25
C ILE A 723 29.56 -21.98 -25.58
N TYR A 724 29.33 -22.26 -26.87
CA TYR A 724 28.90 -23.58 -27.35
C TYR A 724 29.83 -24.71 -26.88
N ARG A 725 31.15 -24.47 -26.87
CA ARG A 725 32.18 -25.43 -26.43
C ARG A 725 32.48 -25.40 -24.93
N LYS A 726 31.80 -24.55 -24.16
CA LYS A 726 32.06 -24.31 -22.73
C LYS A 726 33.53 -23.95 -22.46
N ALA A 727 34.07 -23.00 -23.23
CA ALA A 727 35.44 -22.56 -23.08
C ALA A 727 35.72 -22.01 -21.65
N PRO A 728 36.96 -22.11 -21.15
CA PRO A 728 37.34 -21.51 -19.87
C PRO A 728 37.07 -20.01 -19.81
N LEU A 729 36.74 -19.51 -18.61
CA LEU A 729 36.42 -18.10 -18.36
C LEU A 729 37.53 -17.14 -18.83
N GLU A 730 38.79 -17.49 -18.59
CA GLU A 730 39.94 -16.66 -18.99
C GLU A 730 40.05 -16.52 -20.52
N ASP A 731 39.73 -17.58 -21.27
CA ASP A 731 39.73 -17.54 -22.73
C ASP A 731 38.59 -16.66 -23.25
N ILE A 732 37.39 -16.80 -22.68
CA ILE A 732 36.22 -15.96 -23.00
C ILE A 732 36.54 -14.49 -22.73
N LYS A 733 37.12 -14.18 -21.57
CA LYS A 733 37.53 -12.83 -21.20
C LYS A 733 38.55 -12.26 -22.17
N LYS A 734 39.59 -13.05 -22.52
CA LYS A 734 40.62 -12.65 -23.47
C LYS A 734 40.03 -12.35 -24.85
N GLN A 735 39.14 -13.21 -25.35
CA GLN A 735 38.46 -12.99 -26.62
C GLN A 735 37.59 -11.74 -26.56
N ALA A 736 36.78 -11.56 -25.51
CA ALA A 736 35.94 -10.36 -25.36
C ALA A 736 36.78 -9.07 -25.36
N MET A 737 37.96 -9.07 -24.71
CA MET A 737 38.89 -7.94 -24.74
C MET A 737 39.47 -7.68 -26.14
N GLN A 738 39.77 -8.74 -26.90
CA GLN A 738 40.19 -8.63 -28.30
C GLN A 738 39.08 -8.06 -29.19
N ASP A 739 37.82 -8.41 -28.90
CA ASP A 739 36.61 -7.87 -29.55
C ASP A 739 36.30 -6.42 -29.10
N GLY A 740 37.22 -5.81 -28.34
CA GLY A 740 37.17 -4.41 -27.95
C GLY A 740 36.47 -4.16 -26.61
N MET A 741 36.14 -5.19 -25.82
CA MET A 741 35.70 -5.00 -24.43
C MET A 741 36.84 -4.37 -23.61
N ARG A 742 36.49 -3.45 -22.72
CA ARG A 742 37.37 -2.97 -21.66
C ARG A 742 36.78 -3.37 -20.33
N THR A 743 37.64 -3.77 -19.41
CA THR A 743 37.24 -4.24 -18.09
C THR A 743 36.69 -3.10 -17.25
N LEU A 744 35.90 -3.43 -16.20
CA LEU A 744 35.44 -2.45 -15.22
C LEU A 744 36.59 -1.60 -14.65
N LYS A 745 37.76 -2.22 -14.44
CA LYS A 745 38.95 -1.54 -13.94
C LYS A 745 39.51 -0.55 -14.95
N GLN A 746 39.60 -0.93 -16.23
CA GLN A 746 40.07 -0.05 -17.30
C GLN A 746 39.13 1.15 -17.49
N ASP A 747 37.82 0.93 -17.54
CA ASP A 747 36.83 2.01 -17.65
C ASP A 747 36.86 2.96 -16.45
N GLY A 748 37.06 2.42 -15.24
CA GLY A 748 37.27 3.21 -14.04
C GLY A 748 38.53 4.07 -14.08
N ILE A 749 39.66 3.52 -14.56
CA ILE A 749 40.90 4.28 -14.77
C ILE A 749 40.69 5.41 -15.79
N ALA A 750 40.00 5.14 -16.90
CA ALA A 750 39.69 6.18 -17.89
C ALA A 750 38.93 7.36 -17.24
N LYS A 751 38.02 7.08 -16.30
CA LYS A 751 37.27 8.09 -15.54
C LYS A 751 38.10 8.87 -14.52
N ILE A 752 39.17 8.27 -14.00
CA ILE A 752 40.17 8.98 -13.17
C ILE A 752 40.91 10.01 -14.03
N PHE A 753 41.37 9.61 -15.22
CA PHE A 753 42.03 10.52 -16.16
C PHE A 753 41.10 11.65 -16.67
N GLN A 754 39.79 11.42 -16.69
CA GLN A 754 38.78 12.46 -16.97
C GLN A 754 38.49 13.38 -15.76
N GLY A 755 39.06 13.10 -14.59
CA GLY A 755 38.84 13.88 -13.37
C GLY A 755 37.43 13.75 -12.79
N LEU A 756 36.75 12.63 -13.06
CA LEU A 756 35.41 12.32 -12.55
C LEU A 756 35.45 11.66 -11.17
N SER A 757 36.45 10.83 -10.92
CA SER A 757 36.66 10.08 -9.67
C SER A 757 38.17 9.90 -9.43
N ASP A 758 38.54 9.11 -8.43
CA ASP A 758 39.93 8.84 -8.07
C ASP A 758 40.23 7.35 -7.84
N TYR A 759 41.50 7.06 -7.54
CA TYR A 759 41.99 5.69 -7.39
C TYR A 759 41.43 4.99 -6.15
N GLU A 760 41.11 5.74 -5.08
CA GLU A 760 40.52 5.18 -3.87
C GLU A 760 39.13 4.60 -4.16
N GLN A 761 38.30 5.36 -4.89
CA GLN A 761 37.00 4.87 -5.33
C GLN A 761 37.11 3.68 -6.28
N LEU A 762 38.08 3.66 -7.18
CA LEU A 762 38.29 2.52 -8.07
C LEU A 762 38.61 1.24 -7.29
N LEU A 763 39.48 1.34 -6.27
CA LEU A 763 39.82 0.21 -5.42
C LEU A 763 38.60 -0.31 -4.67
N SER A 764 37.77 0.56 -4.09
CA SER A 764 36.60 0.14 -3.30
C SER A 764 35.60 -0.71 -4.10
N ILE A 765 35.53 -0.51 -5.41
CA ILE A 765 34.62 -1.24 -6.29
C ILE A 765 35.29 -2.34 -7.12
N THR A 766 36.62 -2.49 -7.12
CA THR A 766 37.30 -3.53 -7.91
C THR A 766 38.09 -4.55 -7.06
N SER A 767 38.10 -4.40 -5.74
CA SER A 767 38.84 -5.24 -4.79
C SER A 767 38.08 -6.50 -4.31
N VAL A 768 37.12 -6.99 -5.09
CA VAL A 768 36.38 -8.23 -4.82
C VAL A 768 37.01 -9.40 -5.54
#